data_AF-A0A2U1KT11-F1
#
_entry.id   AF-A0A2U1KT11-F1
#
_cell.length_a   1.000
_cell.length_b   1.000
_cell.length_c   1.000
_cell.angle_alpha   90.00
_cell.angle_beta   90.00
_cell.angle_gamma   90.00
#
_symmetry.space_group_name_H-M   'P 1'
#
loop_
_entity.id
_entity.type
_entity.pdbx_description
1 polymer ?
#
loop_
_entity_poly.entity_id
_entity_poly.type
_entity_poly.pdbx_seq_one_letter_code
_entity_poly.pdbx_strand_id
1 'polypeptide(L)'
;MHIPGHHSSTLLRRATRSSSSTTTRLQSSLSSKSPSTSSTPSRSYTTTAASATTVRSSRWSHGVNWRSPASLTSQIRITSVASPVLDRFHRSLATSASENAFSGILTGLPKPGGGEFGKFYSLPALNDPRVDKLPYSIRILLESAIRNCDNFQVTKEDVEKIIDWEKSAPKQVEIPFKPARVLLQDFTGVPVVVDLAGMRDAMNNLGGDSQKINPLVPVDLVVDHSVQVDVARTENAVKANMELEFQRNQERFAFLKWGSKAFQNMLVVPPGSGIVHQVNLEYLGRVVFNTEGILYPDSVVGTDSHTTMIDGLGVAGWGVGGIEAEAAMLGQPMSMVLPGVVGFKLSGKLQNGVTATDLVLTVTQMLRKHGVVGKFVEFHGEGVGKISLADRATIANMSPEYGATMGFFPVDHVTLQYLKLTGRSDDTVAMIEAYLRANNMFVDYNEPQQERVYSSYLELDLSEVEPCLSGPKRPHDRVTLKNMKQDWHSCLDNKVGFKGFEVPKEAQDKVAKFDFHGQPAELKHGSVVIAAITSCTNTSNPSVMLGAGLVAKKACELGLQVKPWVKTSLAPGSGVVTKYLLKSGLQKYLNEQGFNIVGYGCTTCIGNSGDLDASVGAAITDNDIIASAVLSGNRNFEGRVHALTRANYLASPPLVVAYALAGTVDIDFDKEPIGVGKDGKEVYFRDIWPSTEEIAEAVQSSVLPDMFKSTYKSITEGNPMWNDLSVPEAKLYTWDQNSTYIHEPPYFNNMTMDPPGPHGVKDAYCLLNFGDSITTDHISPAGSIHKDSPAAKFLLDRGVDRKDFNSYGSRRGNDEIMARGTFANIRIVNKLLNGEVGPKTVHIPSGEKLSVFDAASKYKAAGQDTIVLAGAEYGSGSSRDWAAKGPMLLGVKAVIAKSFERIHRSNLVGMGIIPLCFKAGEDGDTLQLTGHERYTIDLPSNISEIRPGQDVKVTTDTGKSFTCTARFDTESFIDHCGVIEEDSFDCDSQAAKIVGEIRAFNGLEEKIPDILRTSRKQHRIASTYKSITEGNPMWNDLSVLESKLYAWDQNSTYIHEPPYFNNMTMDPPGPYGVKDAYCLLSFSDSITTDHISPAGSIHKDSPAAKFLLDHGVDHKSFNSYGIRRGNDENIVRGTFANIRLVNKFVNGEVGQRLHIPSREKLSVFDAASYGSGSSRDWAAKGPMLLGVKAVIAKSFERIHRSNLVGMGIIPLCFKAGEDPDTLQLTGHERYTIDLPSNISEI
;
A
#
# COMPACT_ATOMS: atom_id res chain seq x y z
N MET A 1 -28.02 36.98 35.79
CA MET A 1 -28.41 37.86 36.92
C MET A 1 -27.82 37.31 38.21
N HIS A 2 -27.46 38.18 39.15
CA HIS A 2 -27.01 37.94 40.54
C HIS A 2 -25.96 36.84 40.88
N ILE A 3 -24.77 37.36 41.19
CA ILE A 3 -23.68 36.86 42.07
C ILE A 3 -23.85 37.54 43.46
N PRO A 4 -22.94 37.48 44.48
CA PRO A 4 -21.68 36.73 44.75
C PRO A 4 -21.74 35.95 46.12
N GLY A 5 -20.71 35.53 46.87
CA GLY A 5 -19.22 35.59 46.81
C GLY A 5 -18.59 34.76 47.96
N HIS A 6 -17.41 34.11 47.83
CA HIS A 6 -16.02 34.61 47.95
C HIS A 6 -15.51 34.99 49.36
N HIS A 7 -14.36 34.43 49.79
CA HIS A 7 -13.34 35.11 50.62
C HIS A 7 -11.96 34.41 50.61
N SER A 8 -10.94 35.12 51.13
CA SER A 8 -9.48 34.82 51.08
C SER A 8 -8.79 35.32 52.40
N SER A 9 -7.48 35.15 52.71
CA SER A 9 -6.29 34.86 51.89
C SER A 9 -5.07 34.33 52.69
N THR A 10 -4.13 33.70 51.97
CA THR A 10 -2.63 33.76 52.04
C THR A 10 -1.87 34.17 53.33
N LEU A 11 -0.86 33.37 53.75
CA LEU A 11 0.57 33.72 54.02
C LEU A 11 1.24 32.90 55.17
N LEU A 12 2.39 32.24 54.91
CA LEU A 12 3.70 32.48 55.60
C LEU A 12 4.81 31.38 55.42
N ARG A 13 5.98 31.85 54.95
CA ARG A 13 7.38 31.52 55.35
C ARG A 13 8.01 30.10 55.25
N ARG A 14 9.17 30.15 54.56
CA ARG A 14 10.50 29.51 54.84
C ARG A 14 10.75 28.08 54.36
N ALA A 15 12.04 27.76 54.23
CA ALA A 15 12.56 26.62 53.48
C ALA A 15 13.81 25.99 54.13
N THR A 16 14.01 24.68 53.90
CA THR A 16 15.25 23.90 54.16
C THR A 16 15.68 23.78 55.65
N ARG A 17 16.53 22.83 56.08
CA ARG A 17 17.50 21.96 55.36
C ARG A 17 17.78 20.66 56.14
N SER A 18 18.59 19.79 55.56
CA SER A 18 19.10 18.53 56.15
C SER A 18 20.26 18.71 57.16
N SER A 19 20.51 17.64 57.92
CA SER A 19 21.69 17.32 58.74
C SER A 19 22.32 15.99 58.20
N SER A 20 23.54 15.51 58.50
CA SER A 20 24.83 16.01 59.07
C SER A 20 25.81 14.81 59.14
N SER A 21 27.15 14.84 59.05
CA SER A 21 28.22 15.79 58.67
C SER A 21 29.54 14.93 58.55
N THR A 22 30.83 15.30 58.70
CA THR A 22 31.59 16.48 59.17
C THR A 22 33.09 16.35 58.76
N THR A 23 33.79 17.45 58.42
CA THR A 23 35.30 17.62 58.45
C THR A 23 36.17 16.69 57.54
N THR A 24 37.44 16.99 57.18
CA THR A 24 38.44 17.99 57.63
C THR A 24 39.36 18.49 56.46
N ARG A 25 40.33 19.39 56.73
CA ARG A 25 41.27 20.04 55.76
C ARG A 25 42.63 19.32 55.59
N LEU A 26 43.31 19.54 54.46
CA LEU A 26 44.75 19.94 54.24
C LEU A 26 45.13 19.68 52.74
N GLN A 27 45.91 20.42 51.93
CA GLN A 27 46.55 21.77 51.91
C GLN A 27 48.11 21.80 51.88
N SER A 28 48.69 22.42 50.81
CA SER A 28 50.12 22.81 50.58
C SER A 28 51.18 21.67 50.45
N SER A 29 52.36 21.82 49.81
CA SER A 29 52.92 22.78 48.82
C SER A 29 54.36 22.38 48.37
N LEU A 30 54.87 22.92 47.22
CA LEU A 30 56.32 23.07 46.85
C LEU A 30 57.17 21.76 46.65
N SER A 31 58.39 21.73 46.06
CA SER A 31 58.98 22.47 44.92
C SER A 31 60.32 21.88 44.40
N SER A 32 60.63 22.10 43.10
CA SER A 32 61.97 22.37 42.50
C SER A 32 62.99 21.25 42.16
N LYS A 33 63.78 21.54 41.09
CA LYS A 33 65.19 21.14 40.76
C LYS A 33 65.56 19.75 40.16
N SER A 34 65.66 19.70 38.82
CA SER A 34 66.91 19.62 37.99
C SER A 34 68.28 19.24 38.61
N PRO A 35 69.31 18.82 37.82
CA PRO A 35 69.36 18.09 36.52
C PRO A 35 70.55 17.06 36.42
N SER A 36 70.94 16.67 35.18
CA SER A 36 72.33 16.40 34.66
C SER A 36 72.69 14.99 34.10
N THR A 37 73.38 15.00 32.94
CA THR A 37 74.50 14.12 32.42
C THR A 37 74.52 12.59 32.70
N SER A 38 74.93 11.67 31.80
CA SER A 38 75.50 11.65 30.42
C SER A 38 75.39 10.18 29.85
N SER A 39 76.08 9.61 28.84
CA SER A 39 77.31 9.87 28.04
C SER A 39 77.36 9.08 26.69
N THR A 40 78.55 8.92 26.07
CA THR A 40 78.92 8.13 24.85
C THR A 40 80.06 7.13 25.19
N PRO A 41 80.50 6.11 24.38
CA PRO A 41 80.88 6.22 22.94
C PRO A 41 80.87 4.96 22.00
N SER A 42 81.35 5.17 20.75
CA SER A 42 82.02 4.21 19.80
C SER A 42 81.24 3.01 19.22
N ARG A 43 80.92 2.97 17.91
CA ARG A 43 81.72 2.48 16.72
C ARG A 43 81.67 0.95 16.53
N SER A 44 81.69 0.34 15.33
CA SER A 44 81.92 0.74 13.91
C SER A 44 81.22 -0.33 13.01
N TYR A 45 81.18 -0.42 11.66
CA TYR A 45 81.54 0.24 10.37
C TYR A 45 80.81 -0.63 9.28
N THR A 46 80.65 -0.44 7.94
CA THR A 46 80.85 0.49 6.78
C THR A 46 80.04 -0.18 5.61
N THR A 47 79.64 0.32 4.44
CA THR A 47 79.75 1.54 3.57
C THR A 47 78.57 1.45 2.53
N THR A 48 78.31 2.28 1.49
CA THR A 48 79.10 3.24 0.69
C THR A 48 78.20 4.32 0.02
N ALA A 49 78.84 5.18 -0.78
CA ALA A 49 78.41 6.21 -1.75
C ALA A 49 77.42 5.82 -2.90
N ALA A 50 76.93 6.75 -3.77
CA ALA A 50 76.63 8.21 -3.71
C ALA A 50 76.06 8.77 -5.06
N SER A 51 75.46 9.98 -5.01
CA SER A 51 75.46 11.10 -6.01
C SER A 51 74.87 10.99 -7.45
N ALA A 52 73.72 11.68 -7.64
CA ALA A 52 73.50 12.89 -8.48
C ALA A 52 73.65 12.96 -10.05
N THR A 53 72.74 13.77 -10.63
CA THR A 53 72.83 14.66 -11.85
C THR A 53 72.81 14.13 -13.31
N THR A 54 71.66 14.36 -13.99
CA THR A 54 71.41 15.12 -15.25
C THR A 54 72.22 14.87 -16.57
N VAL A 55 71.49 14.85 -17.73
CA VAL A 55 71.82 15.42 -19.10
C VAL A 55 71.66 14.47 -20.35
N ARG A 56 70.73 14.86 -21.26
CA ARG A 56 70.65 14.71 -22.76
C ARG A 56 70.55 13.36 -23.52
N SER A 57 69.33 13.13 -24.05
CA SER A 57 68.93 13.12 -25.49
C SER A 57 69.53 12.17 -26.55
N SER A 58 68.63 11.60 -27.37
CA SER A 58 68.78 11.51 -28.83
C SER A 58 67.45 11.80 -29.55
N ARG A 59 67.53 12.32 -30.79
CA ARG A 59 66.39 12.64 -31.68
C ARG A 59 66.04 11.46 -32.59
N TRP A 60 64.87 11.51 -33.24
CA TRP A 60 64.77 11.60 -34.71
C TRP A 60 63.56 12.47 -35.09
N SER A 61 63.44 12.94 -36.33
CA SER A 61 62.64 14.15 -36.62
C SER A 61 62.25 14.39 -38.08
N HIS A 62 60.96 14.63 -38.33
CA HIS A 62 60.40 15.46 -39.42
C HIS A 62 59.02 15.99 -38.99
N GLY A 63 58.60 17.24 -39.25
CA GLY A 63 59.39 18.42 -39.65
C GLY A 63 58.57 19.55 -40.28
N VAL A 64 58.59 20.75 -39.66
CA VAL A 64 58.23 22.07 -40.26
C VAL A 64 56.70 22.26 -40.48
N ASN A 65 56.06 23.41 -40.22
CA ASN A 65 56.52 24.82 -40.19
C ASN A 65 55.93 25.67 -39.04
N TRP A 66 56.37 26.93 -38.94
CA TRP A 66 56.12 27.86 -37.81
C TRP A 66 55.66 29.24 -38.29
N ARG A 67 54.70 29.90 -37.58
CA ARG A 67 54.61 31.37 -37.34
C ARG A 67 53.25 31.80 -36.73
N SER A 68 53.32 32.52 -35.62
CA SER A 68 52.44 33.69 -35.34
C SER A 68 53.18 34.95 -35.83
N PRO A 69 52.49 36.07 -36.18
CA PRO A 69 52.16 37.05 -35.13
C PRO A 69 50.90 37.92 -35.35
N ALA A 70 50.48 38.58 -34.26
CA ALA A 70 49.88 39.93 -34.15
C ALA A 70 48.81 40.43 -35.15
N SER A 71 47.61 40.69 -34.60
CA SER A 71 46.71 41.85 -34.85
C SER A 71 46.56 42.44 -36.27
N LEU A 72 45.32 42.47 -36.78
CA LEU A 72 44.47 43.67 -36.61
C LEU A 72 42.97 43.37 -36.84
N THR A 73 42.12 44.36 -36.53
CA THR A 73 40.66 44.35 -36.65
C THR A 73 40.17 44.35 -38.10
N SER A 74 39.12 43.57 -38.43
CA SER A 74 37.78 44.08 -38.82
C SER A 74 36.89 43.06 -39.56
N GLN A 75 35.58 43.37 -39.62
CA GLN A 75 34.54 42.83 -40.52
C GLN A 75 34.21 41.31 -40.51
N ILE A 76 33.21 40.94 -39.70
CA ILE A 76 32.14 40.02 -40.15
C ILE A 76 30.77 40.63 -39.75
N ARG A 77 29.80 40.62 -40.68
CA ARG A 77 28.37 40.84 -40.39
C ARG A 77 27.53 40.17 -41.50
N ILE A 78 26.29 39.78 -41.16
CA ILE A 78 25.29 39.07 -42.00
C ILE A 78 25.66 37.57 -42.12
N THR A 79 24.96 36.65 -41.46
CA THR A 79 23.53 36.34 -41.63
C THR A 79 22.75 36.20 -40.32
N SER A 80 21.52 36.72 -40.27
CA SER A 80 20.66 36.69 -39.07
C SER A 80 19.17 36.64 -39.42
N VAL A 81 18.62 35.44 -39.60
CA VAL A 81 17.18 35.21 -39.89
C VAL A 81 16.66 33.96 -39.15
N ALA A 82 16.80 33.92 -37.82
CA ALA A 82 16.23 32.83 -36.99
C ALA A 82 15.88 33.19 -35.52
N SER A 83 16.12 34.42 -35.04
CA SER A 83 15.53 34.89 -33.78
C SER A 83 14.96 36.30 -33.96
N PRO A 84 13.62 36.40 -33.96
CA PRO A 84 12.94 37.07 -32.85
C PRO A 84 11.75 36.28 -32.27
N VAL A 85 11.48 35.07 -32.80
CA VAL A 85 10.33 34.25 -32.38
C VAL A 85 10.66 33.44 -31.12
N LEU A 86 11.75 32.65 -31.12
CA LEU A 86 12.15 31.86 -29.94
C LEU A 86 12.50 32.74 -28.73
N ASP A 87 13.23 33.85 -28.91
CA ASP A 87 13.51 34.80 -27.82
C ASP A 87 12.24 35.39 -27.20
N ARG A 88 11.17 35.57 -28.00
CA ARG A 88 9.86 36.01 -27.49
C ARG A 88 9.11 34.87 -26.81
N PHE A 89 9.26 33.62 -27.28
CA PHE A 89 8.65 32.42 -26.70
C PHE A 89 9.26 32.10 -25.32
N HIS A 90 10.59 32.02 -25.22
CA HIS A 90 11.28 31.77 -23.94
C HIS A 90 11.11 32.90 -22.93
N ARG A 91 11.10 34.17 -23.37
CA ARG A 91 10.76 35.28 -22.45
C ARG A 91 9.30 35.28 -22.02
N SER A 92 8.37 34.75 -22.83
CA SER A 92 7.00 34.54 -22.39
C SER A 92 6.97 33.52 -21.26
N LEU A 93 7.52 32.33 -21.49
CA LEU A 93 7.53 31.21 -20.54
C LEU A 93 8.23 31.56 -19.21
N ALA A 94 9.38 32.22 -19.25
CA ALA A 94 10.10 32.64 -18.05
C ALA A 94 9.43 33.79 -17.25
N THR A 95 8.31 34.34 -17.73
CA THR A 95 7.50 35.34 -17.00
C THR A 95 6.00 34.99 -16.94
N SER A 96 5.60 33.78 -17.32
CA SER A 96 4.19 33.37 -17.38
C SER A 96 3.73 32.52 -16.20
N ALA A 97 4.29 32.75 -15.01
CA ALA A 97 3.52 32.54 -13.77
C ALA A 97 2.41 33.61 -13.75
N SER A 98 1.31 33.33 -14.46
CA SER A 98 0.20 34.27 -14.59
C SER A 98 -0.49 34.48 -13.23
N GLU A 99 -1.02 35.69 -13.00
CA GLU A 99 -1.85 35.92 -11.81
C GLU A 99 -3.03 34.94 -11.81
N ASN A 100 -3.28 34.28 -10.67
CA ASN A 100 -4.32 33.26 -10.57
C ASN A 100 -5.64 33.82 -11.11
N ALA A 101 -6.24 33.10 -12.07
CA ALA A 101 -7.39 33.53 -12.84
C ALA A 101 -8.64 33.83 -11.99
N PHE A 102 -8.68 33.29 -10.76
CA PHE A 102 -9.75 33.39 -9.78
C PHE A 102 -9.36 34.27 -8.57
N SER A 103 -8.25 35.01 -8.65
CA SER A 103 -7.84 36.00 -7.63
C SER A 103 -8.95 37.01 -7.26
N GLY A 104 -9.86 37.32 -8.18
CA GLY A 104 -11.03 38.17 -7.94
C GLY A 104 -12.09 37.61 -6.97
N ILE A 105 -12.05 36.30 -6.62
CA ILE A 105 -12.92 35.68 -5.61
C ILE A 105 -12.19 35.34 -4.30
N LEU A 106 -10.95 35.81 -4.12
CA LEU A 106 -10.19 35.66 -2.88
C LEU A 106 -10.63 36.72 -1.85
N THR A 107 -11.35 36.29 -0.81
CA THR A 107 -11.96 37.17 0.19
C THR A 107 -11.55 36.82 1.62
N GLY A 108 -11.69 37.75 2.57
CA GLY A 108 -11.41 37.54 4.00
C GLY A 108 -12.53 36.77 4.71
N LEU A 109 -12.17 35.87 5.62
CA LEU A 109 -13.11 35.16 6.50
C LEU A 109 -13.17 35.87 7.87
N PRO A 110 -14.27 36.56 8.20
CA PRO A 110 -14.36 37.35 9.43
C PRO A 110 -14.37 36.47 10.68
N LYS A 111 -13.73 36.95 11.76
CA LYS A 111 -13.62 36.26 13.04
C LYS A 111 -14.66 36.78 14.05
N PRO A 112 -15.39 35.92 14.78
CA PRO A 112 -16.23 36.33 15.89
C PRO A 112 -15.43 37.11 16.95
N GLY A 113 -15.87 38.32 17.27
CA GLY A 113 -15.15 39.25 18.17
C GLY A 113 -14.23 40.25 17.46
N GLY A 114 -14.01 40.12 16.15
CA GLY A 114 -13.24 41.06 15.33
C GLY A 114 -11.95 40.48 14.74
N GLY A 115 -11.51 41.08 13.63
CA GLY A 115 -10.42 40.55 12.80
C GLY A 115 -10.90 39.50 11.79
N GLU A 116 -9.94 38.79 11.19
CA GLU A 116 -10.17 37.71 10.22
C GLU A 116 -9.43 36.45 10.69
N PHE A 117 -9.90 35.27 10.29
CA PHE A 117 -9.17 34.01 10.45
C PHE A 117 -8.10 33.81 9.36
N GLY A 118 -8.31 34.40 8.18
CA GLY A 118 -7.53 34.22 6.97
C GLY A 118 -8.37 34.53 5.73
N LYS A 119 -7.81 34.38 4.54
CA LYS A 119 -8.50 34.56 3.25
C LYS A 119 -8.81 33.22 2.59
N PHE A 120 -9.84 33.17 1.75
CA PHE A 120 -10.22 31.98 1.00
C PHE A 120 -10.77 32.32 -0.39
N TYR A 121 -10.66 31.38 -1.32
CA TYR A 121 -11.38 31.43 -2.59
C TYR A 121 -12.84 31.06 -2.32
N SER A 122 -13.75 32.02 -2.52
CA SER A 122 -15.18 31.84 -2.26
C SER A 122 -15.88 31.19 -3.45
N LEU A 123 -16.26 29.91 -3.33
CA LEU A 123 -17.00 29.20 -4.38
C LEU A 123 -18.35 29.86 -4.71
N PRO A 124 -19.16 30.36 -3.73
CA PRO A 124 -20.36 31.13 -4.05
C PRO A 124 -20.11 32.37 -4.91
N ALA A 125 -18.94 33.02 -4.79
CA ALA A 125 -18.59 34.20 -5.58
C ALA A 125 -18.28 33.90 -7.07
N LEU A 126 -18.25 32.62 -7.48
CA LEU A 126 -18.30 32.24 -8.90
C LEU A 126 -19.64 32.59 -9.55
N ASN A 127 -20.72 32.72 -8.78
CA ASN A 127 -22.09 32.99 -9.24
C ASN A 127 -22.63 31.97 -10.28
N ASP A 128 -22.12 30.73 -10.28
CA ASP A 128 -22.56 29.66 -11.18
C ASP A 128 -23.47 28.64 -10.46
N PRO A 129 -24.75 28.48 -10.88
CA PRO A 129 -25.70 27.59 -10.23
C PRO A 129 -25.40 26.09 -10.43
N ARG A 130 -24.41 25.70 -11.25
CA ARG A 130 -23.90 24.33 -11.32
C ARG A 130 -23.18 23.95 -10.04
N VAL A 131 -22.40 24.87 -9.46
CA VAL A 131 -21.61 24.66 -8.24
C VAL A 131 -22.50 24.22 -7.06
N ASP A 132 -23.69 24.82 -6.94
CA ASP A 132 -24.66 24.49 -5.91
C ASP A 132 -25.23 23.07 -6.01
N LYS A 133 -25.17 22.42 -7.19
CA LYS A 133 -25.61 21.03 -7.36
C LYS A 133 -24.52 19.99 -7.11
N LEU A 134 -23.24 20.39 -7.16
CA LEU A 134 -22.10 19.48 -7.04
C LEU A 134 -22.11 18.73 -5.70
N PRO A 135 -21.81 17.41 -5.68
CA PRO A 135 -21.45 16.67 -4.48
C PRO A 135 -20.34 17.37 -3.69
N TYR A 136 -20.35 17.23 -2.37
CA TYR A 136 -19.36 17.85 -1.48
C TYR A 136 -17.93 17.41 -1.82
N SER A 137 -17.75 16.14 -2.19
CA SER A 137 -16.48 15.59 -2.67
C SER A 137 -15.92 16.32 -3.89
N ILE A 138 -16.79 16.75 -4.82
CA ILE A 138 -16.37 17.46 -6.05
C ILE A 138 -16.06 18.93 -5.77
N ARG A 139 -16.69 19.55 -4.75
CA ARG A 139 -16.35 20.91 -4.31
C ARG A 139 -14.92 21.03 -3.78
N ILE A 140 -14.38 19.96 -3.19
CA ILE A 140 -12.97 19.92 -2.72
C ILE A 140 -12.01 19.87 -3.91
N LEU A 141 -12.32 19.09 -4.95
CA LEU A 141 -11.55 19.09 -6.21
C LEU A 141 -11.59 20.47 -6.88
N LEU A 142 -12.78 21.09 -6.91
CA LEU A 142 -13.00 22.42 -7.48
C LEU A 142 -12.19 23.51 -6.75
N GLU A 143 -12.19 23.51 -5.42
CA GLU A 143 -11.40 24.45 -4.61
C GLU A 143 -9.90 24.29 -4.90
N SER A 144 -9.40 23.04 -4.92
CA SER A 144 -7.97 22.80 -5.20
C SER A 144 -7.59 23.30 -6.60
N ALA A 145 -8.41 23.03 -7.61
CA ALA A 145 -8.16 23.51 -8.97
C ALA A 145 -8.18 25.06 -9.05
N ILE A 146 -9.17 25.71 -8.43
CA ILE A 146 -9.27 27.18 -8.38
C ILE A 146 -8.06 27.81 -7.69
N ARG A 147 -7.70 27.33 -6.50
CA ARG A 147 -6.58 27.87 -5.70
C ARG A 147 -5.22 27.67 -6.38
N ASN A 148 -5.05 26.59 -7.13
CA ASN A 148 -3.80 26.26 -7.83
C ASN A 148 -3.77 26.68 -9.32
N CYS A 149 -4.80 27.36 -9.84
CA CYS A 149 -4.89 27.78 -11.24
C CYS A 149 -3.77 28.78 -11.62
N ASP A 150 -2.68 28.25 -12.20
CA ASP A 150 -1.51 28.98 -12.70
C ASP A 150 -1.55 29.21 -14.22
N ASN A 151 -2.49 28.57 -14.92
CA ASN A 151 -2.57 28.45 -16.38
C ASN A 151 -1.38 27.68 -17.01
N PHE A 152 -0.77 26.76 -16.25
CA PHE A 152 0.28 25.86 -16.71
C PHE A 152 0.09 24.43 -16.18
N GLN A 153 0.24 24.17 -14.87
CA GLN A 153 -0.10 22.88 -14.26
C GLN A 153 -1.61 22.70 -14.03
N VAL A 154 -2.35 23.80 -13.88
CA VAL A 154 -3.82 23.81 -13.71
C VAL A 154 -4.41 24.96 -14.53
N THR A 155 -5.27 24.63 -15.48
CA THR A 155 -5.87 25.59 -16.43
C THR A 155 -7.29 26.03 -16.00
N LYS A 156 -7.82 27.09 -16.63
CA LYS A 156 -9.23 27.49 -16.42
C LYS A 156 -10.19 26.45 -17.00
N GLU A 157 -9.75 25.82 -18.07
CA GLU A 157 -10.41 24.72 -18.76
C GLU A 157 -10.57 23.53 -17.81
N ASP A 158 -9.56 23.24 -16.96
CA ASP A 158 -9.68 22.23 -15.89
C ASP A 158 -10.71 22.62 -14.82
N VAL A 159 -10.75 23.88 -14.41
CA VAL A 159 -11.78 24.37 -13.48
C VAL A 159 -13.19 24.21 -14.08
N GLU A 160 -13.37 24.59 -15.35
CA GLU A 160 -14.65 24.43 -16.06
C GLU A 160 -15.03 22.95 -16.27
N LYS A 161 -14.07 22.04 -16.53
CA LYS A 161 -14.34 20.58 -16.53
C LYS A 161 -14.96 20.12 -15.21
N ILE A 162 -14.52 20.67 -14.08
CA ILE A 162 -15.02 20.31 -12.74
C ILE A 162 -16.36 20.98 -12.44
N ILE A 163 -16.59 22.23 -12.87
CA ILE A 163 -17.90 22.89 -12.72
C ILE A 163 -18.96 22.17 -13.57
N ASP A 164 -18.62 21.71 -14.78
CA ASP A 164 -19.53 20.95 -15.65
C ASP A 164 -19.58 19.43 -15.36
N TRP A 165 -19.22 19.01 -14.14
CA TRP A 165 -19.08 17.62 -13.68
C TRP A 165 -20.17 16.66 -14.19
N GLU A 166 -21.44 17.08 -14.16
CA GLU A 166 -22.60 16.28 -14.60
C GLU A 166 -22.48 15.82 -16.07
N LYS A 167 -21.82 16.61 -16.93
CA LYS A 167 -21.59 16.29 -18.36
C LYS A 167 -20.16 15.84 -18.67
N SER A 168 -19.20 16.05 -17.78
CA SER A 168 -17.78 15.78 -18.02
C SER A 168 -17.32 14.46 -17.37
N ALA A 169 -17.78 14.13 -16.16
CA ALA A 169 -17.47 12.85 -15.51
C ALA A 169 -17.97 11.62 -16.31
N PRO A 170 -19.17 11.61 -16.93
CA PRO A 170 -19.59 10.51 -17.80
C PRO A 170 -18.73 10.33 -19.06
N LYS A 171 -18.00 11.36 -19.48
CA LYS A 171 -17.04 11.31 -20.59
C LYS A 171 -15.64 10.85 -20.16
N GLN A 172 -15.44 10.61 -18.86
CA GLN A 172 -14.16 10.20 -18.27
C GLN A 172 -13.01 11.19 -18.58
N VAL A 173 -13.27 12.50 -18.52
CA VAL A 173 -12.22 13.51 -18.70
C VAL A 173 -11.21 13.46 -17.56
N GLU A 174 -9.91 13.63 -17.85
CA GLU A 174 -8.88 13.77 -16.82
C GLU A 174 -8.77 15.25 -16.36
N ILE A 175 -8.48 15.40 -15.07
CA ILE A 175 -8.24 16.67 -14.37
C ILE A 175 -6.93 16.60 -13.55
N PRO A 176 -6.22 17.72 -13.37
CA PRO A 176 -5.14 17.83 -12.40
C PRO A 176 -5.70 17.99 -10.98
N PHE A 177 -5.08 17.35 -10.00
CA PHE A 177 -5.38 17.50 -8.59
C PHE A 177 -4.10 17.69 -7.76
N LYS A 178 -4.08 18.72 -6.90
CA LYS A 178 -2.97 18.99 -5.97
C LYS A 178 -3.48 18.78 -4.54
N PRO A 179 -3.10 17.68 -3.84
CA PRO A 179 -3.53 17.42 -2.47
C PRO A 179 -2.91 18.42 -1.50
N ALA A 180 -3.53 18.64 -0.34
CA ALA A 180 -3.02 19.55 0.68
C ALA A 180 -1.78 18.99 1.43
N ARG A 181 -1.63 17.66 1.49
CA ARG A 181 -0.55 16.93 2.18
C ARG A 181 -0.43 15.48 1.70
N VAL A 182 0.61 14.79 2.15
CA VAL A 182 0.86 13.35 1.89
C VAL A 182 1.00 12.56 3.20
N LEU A 183 0.53 11.30 3.20
CA LEU A 183 0.59 10.38 4.33
C LEU A 183 1.40 9.12 3.99
N LEU A 184 2.39 8.77 4.82
CA LEU A 184 3.26 7.62 4.62
C LEU A 184 3.20 6.64 5.79
N GLN A 185 3.48 5.36 5.52
CA GLN A 185 3.72 4.32 6.52
C GLN A 185 5.05 3.60 6.24
N ASP A 186 5.73 3.00 7.23
CA ASP A 186 7.15 2.66 7.10
C ASP A 186 7.54 1.62 6.03
N PHE A 187 6.62 0.78 5.53
CA PHE A 187 6.88 -0.12 4.40
C PHE A 187 6.83 0.60 3.03
N THR A 188 6.31 1.82 2.93
CA THR A 188 6.32 2.64 1.70
C THR A 188 7.06 3.96 1.87
N GLY A 189 7.15 4.46 3.09
CA GLY A 189 7.94 5.63 3.45
C GLY A 189 9.46 5.39 3.35
N VAL A 190 9.94 4.17 3.60
CA VAL A 190 11.36 3.83 3.37
C VAL A 190 11.74 4.01 1.89
N PRO A 191 11.11 3.37 0.89
CA PRO A 191 11.47 3.62 -0.51
C PRO A 191 11.25 5.08 -0.94
N VAL A 192 10.18 5.75 -0.49
CA VAL A 192 9.97 7.19 -0.78
C VAL A 192 11.14 8.07 -0.27
N VAL A 193 11.69 7.77 0.91
CA VAL A 193 12.82 8.53 1.47
C VAL A 193 14.16 8.09 0.84
N VAL A 194 14.30 6.84 0.38
CA VAL A 194 15.44 6.35 -0.43
C VAL A 194 15.48 7.07 -1.78
N ASP A 195 14.35 7.18 -2.46
CA ASP A 195 14.28 7.82 -3.78
C ASP A 195 14.53 9.33 -3.67
N LEU A 196 14.01 10.00 -2.63
CA LEU A 196 14.38 11.40 -2.33
C LEU A 196 15.86 11.59 -1.96
N ALA A 197 16.51 10.58 -1.38
CA ALA A 197 17.95 10.63 -1.12
C ALA A 197 18.75 10.46 -2.43
N GLY A 198 18.41 9.47 -3.26
CA GLY A 198 19.00 9.29 -4.59
C GLY A 198 18.81 10.52 -5.49
N MET A 199 17.63 11.16 -5.48
CA MET A 199 17.39 12.43 -6.17
C MET A 199 18.32 13.56 -5.67
N ARG A 200 18.66 13.60 -4.38
CA ARG A 200 19.60 14.61 -3.83
C ARG A 200 21.02 14.37 -4.31
N ASP A 201 21.45 13.13 -4.34
CA ASP A 201 22.79 12.75 -4.80
C ASP A 201 22.91 12.96 -6.32
N ALA A 202 21.87 12.61 -7.09
CA ALA A 202 21.77 12.93 -8.52
C ALA A 202 21.82 14.43 -8.81
N MET A 203 21.00 15.23 -8.12
CA MET A 203 21.01 16.70 -8.21
C MET A 203 22.39 17.28 -7.90
N ASN A 204 23.06 16.76 -6.86
CA ASN A 204 24.43 17.15 -6.50
C ASN A 204 25.46 16.77 -7.58
N ASN A 205 25.36 15.56 -8.14
CA ASN A 205 26.26 15.06 -9.17
C ASN A 205 26.12 15.80 -10.51
N LEU A 206 24.91 16.29 -10.80
CA LEU A 206 24.62 17.22 -11.91
C LEU A 206 25.07 18.67 -11.65
N GLY A 207 25.59 18.99 -10.46
CA GLY A 207 26.06 20.32 -10.07
C GLY A 207 24.96 21.29 -9.62
N GLY A 208 23.76 20.78 -9.30
CA GLY A 208 22.63 21.55 -8.79
C GLY A 208 22.52 21.59 -7.27
N ASP A 209 21.54 22.36 -6.77
CA ASP A 209 21.26 22.48 -5.34
C ASP A 209 20.36 21.33 -4.83
N SER A 210 20.99 20.36 -4.16
CA SER A 210 20.29 19.22 -3.54
C SER A 210 19.21 19.62 -2.54
N GLN A 211 19.24 20.82 -1.94
CA GLN A 211 18.21 21.23 -0.97
C GLN A 211 16.86 21.55 -1.61
N LYS A 212 16.79 21.71 -2.94
CA LYS A 212 15.53 21.83 -3.68
C LYS A 212 14.77 20.52 -3.82
N ILE A 213 15.45 19.38 -3.68
CA ILE A 213 14.79 18.09 -3.49
C ILE A 213 14.27 18.06 -2.06
N ASN A 214 13.05 18.53 -1.88
CA ASN A 214 12.36 18.63 -0.60
C ASN A 214 10.84 18.62 -0.81
N PRO A 215 10.04 17.97 0.08
CA PRO A 215 8.59 18.09 0.04
C PRO A 215 8.10 19.55 0.16
N LEU A 216 7.23 19.95 -0.77
CA LEU A 216 6.59 21.27 -0.85
C LEU A 216 5.25 21.31 -0.12
N VAL A 217 4.64 20.15 0.13
CA VAL A 217 3.47 19.97 1.01
C VAL A 217 3.89 19.22 2.28
N PRO A 218 3.13 19.32 3.39
CA PRO A 218 3.36 18.51 4.59
C PRO A 218 3.33 17.02 4.29
N VAL A 219 4.26 16.27 4.89
CA VAL A 219 4.38 14.82 4.79
C VAL A 219 4.39 14.24 6.20
N ASP A 220 3.34 13.53 6.57
CA ASP A 220 3.26 12.84 7.85
C ASP A 220 3.56 11.33 7.62
N LEU A 221 4.65 10.81 8.17
CA LEU A 221 5.01 9.38 8.13
C LEU A 221 4.79 8.75 9.50
N VAL A 222 4.16 7.58 9.55
CA VAL A 222 3.94 6.82 10.80
C VAL A 222 4.60 5.44 10.72
N VAL A 223 5.31 5.03 11.77
CA VAL A 223 5.96 3.71 11.84
C VAL A 223 5.08 2.72 12.60
N ASP A 224 4.44 1.80 11.87
CA ASP A 224 3.38 0.92 12.37
C ASP A 224 3.26 -0.44 11.65
N HIS A 225 3.96 -0.65 10.53
CA HIS A 225 3.99 -1.90 9.77
C HIS A 225 5.13 -2.85 10.20
N SER A 226 6.05 -2.38 11.04
CA SER A 226 7.24 -3.12 11.47
C SER A 226 7.00 -4.13 12.60
N VAL A 227 6.15 -3.81 13.57
CA VAL A 227 5.84 -4.67 14.72
C VAL A 227 5.13 -5.97 14.31
N GLN A 228 5.48 -7.07 14.97
CA GLN A 228 4.86 -8.39 14.79
C GLN A 228 4.40 -8.95 16.13
N VAL A 229 3.45 -9.89 16.10
CA VAL A 229 2.95 -10.57 17.31
C VAL A 229 3.80 -11.81 17.59
N ASP A 230 5.10 -11.62 17.85
CA ASP A 230 5.99 -12.71 18.27
C ASP A 230 5.53 -13.30 19.61
N VAL A 231 5.24 -12.41 20.58
CA VAL A 231 4.76 -12.73 21.91
C VAL A 231 3.30 -12.28 22.07
N ALA A 232 2.48 -13.13 22.69
CA ALA A 232 1.05 -12.93 22.94
C ALA A 232 0.66 -13.45 24.34
N ARG A 233 -0.58 -13.15 24.78
CA ARG A 233 -1.18 -13.66 26.05
C ARG A 233 -0.35 -13.45 27.32
N THR A 234 0.45 -12.38 27.38
CA THR A 234 1.26 -12.02 28.57
C THR A 234 1.41 -10.51 28.71
N GLU A 235 1.60 -10.02 29.93
CA GLU A 235 1.77 -8.60 30.23
C GLU A 235 3.05 -8.01 29.62
N ASN A 236 4.08 -8.84 29.41
CA ASN A 236 5.34 -8.42 28.79
C ASN A 236 5.28 -8.32 27.24
N ALA A 237 4.14 -8.67 26.60
CA ALA A 237 4.05 -8.82 25.15
C ALA A 237 4.40 -7.52 24.40
N VAL A 238 3.83 -6.37 24.80
CA VAL A 238 4.16 -5.05 24.21
C VAL A 238 5.67 -4.79 24.20
N LYS A 239 6.33 -5.06 25.33
CA LYS A 239 7.75 -4.79 25.51
C LYS A 239 8.59 -5.72 24.63
N ALA A 240 8.35 -7.03 24.72
CA ALA A 240 9.11 -8.02 23.95
C ALA A 240 8.97 -7.82 22.43
N ASN A 241 7.76 -7.55 21.94
CA ASN A 241 7.51 -7.31 20.53
C ASN A 241 8.16 -6.01 20.03
N MET A 242 8.18 -4.95 20.86
CA MET A 242 8.88 -3.71 20.54
C MET A 242 10.40 -3.86 20.58
N GLU A 243 10.95 -4.64 21.53
CA GLU A 243 12.39 -4.95 21.58
C GLU A 243 12.84 -5.73 20.33
N LEU A 244 12.05 -6.73 19.90
CA LEU A 244 12.27 -7.47 18.64
C LEU A 244 12.06 -6.60 17.39
N GLU A 245 11.07 -5.70 17.39
CA GLU A 245 10.84 -4.74 16.31
C GLU A 245 12.06 -3.83 16.11
N PHE A 246 12.58 -3.24 17.19
CA PHE A 246 13.77 -2.39 17.13
C PHE A 246 15.02 -3.19 16.73
N GLN A 247 15.23 -4.40 17.27
CA GLN A 247 16.35 -5.26 16.88
C GLN A 247 16.34 -5.56 15.37
N ARG A 248 15.18 -5.88 14.81
CA ARG A 248 15.04 -6.25 13.39
C ARG A 248 15.13 -5.05 12.44
N ASN A 249 14.75 -3.84 12.89
CA ASN A 249 14.54 -2.69 12.02
C ASN A 249 15.39 -1.45 12.37
N GLN A 250 16.39 -1.59 13.26
CA GLN A 250 17.24 -0.48 13.74
C GLN A 250 17.75 0.44 12.62
N GLU A 251 18.26 -0.14 11.53
CA GLU A 251 18.78 0.60 10.38
C GLU A 251 17.70 1.40 9.64
N ARG A 252 16.55 0.77 9.36
CA ARG A 252 15.38 1.43 8.75
C ARG A 252 14.86 2.58 9.61
N PHE A 253 14.85 2.40 10.93
CA PHE A 253 14.41 3.42 11.88
C PHE A 253 15.42 4.58 11.96
N ALA A 254 16.73 4.29 11.94
CA ALA A 254 17.78 5.31 11.84
C ALA A 254 17.69 6.08 10.51
N PHE A 255 17.40 5.40 9.40
CA PHE A 255 17.18 6.03 8.09
C PHE A 255 15.97 6.99 8.09
N LEU A 256 14.82 6.56 8.61
CA LEU A 256 13.64 7.44 8.72
C LEU A 256 13.87 8.62 9.69
N LYS A 257 14.63 8.41 10.78
CA LYS A 257 15.04 9.46 11.72
C LYS A 257 16.08 10.42 11.14
N TRP A 258 16.88 9.99 10.16
CA TRP A 258 17.68 10.89 9.32
C TRP A 258 16.77 11.69 8.39
N GLY A 259 15.80 11.04 7.71
CA GLY A 259 14.86 11.69 6.80
C GLY A 259 14.14 12.89 7.42
N SER A 260 13.58 12.75 8.63
CA SER A 260 12.90 13.85 9.35
C SER A 260 13.82 14.99 9.82
N LYS A 261 15.15 14.84 9.71
CA LYS A 261 16.14 15.93 9.87
C LYS A 261 16.66 16.46 8.54
N ALA A 262 16.74 15.60 7.52
CA ALA A 262 17.27 15.92 6.20
C ALA A 262 16.29 16.77 5.40
N PHE A 263 15.00 16.45 5.45
CA PHE A 263 13.93 17.10 4.70
C PHE A 263 13.07 18.02 5.60
N GLN A 264 12.76 19.22 5.10
CA GLN A 264 11.73 20.08 5.67
C GLN A 264 10.34 19.52 5.33
N ASN A 265 9.30 19.92 6.08
CA ASN A 265 7.92 19.45 5.93
C ASN A 265 7.69 17.93 6.20
N MET A 266 8.72 17.17 6.55
CA MET A 266 8.64 15.73 6.84
C MET A 266 8.57 15.44 8.34
N LEU A 267 7.39 15.11 8.84
CA LEU A 267 7.17 14.59 10.19
C LEU A 267 7.29 13.07 10.18
N VAL A 268 8.07 12.49 11.09
CA VAL A 268 8.08 11.04 11.36
C VAL A 268 7.58 10.78 12.77
N VAL A 269 6.46 10.06 12.87
CA VAL A 269 5.90 9.51 14.11
C VAL A 269 6.58 8.16 14.40
N PRO A 270 7.25 8.01 15.56
CA PRO A 270 8.13 6.88 15.85
C PRO A 270 7.38 5.59 16.22
N PRO A 271 8.07 4.42 16.21
CA PRO A 271 7.47 3.13 16.52
C PRO A 271 6.76 3.08 17.88
N GLY A 272 5.68 2.31 17.96
CA GLY A 272 4.89 2.14 19.16
C GLY A 272 3.93 3.29 19.49
N SER A 273 3.78 4.29 18.60
CA SER A 273 2.89 5.44 18.79
C SER A 273 1.42 5.16 18.45
N GLY A 274 1.16 4.33 17.44
CA GLY A 274 -0.16 4.06 16.89
C GLY A 274 -0.14 3.70 15.41
N ILE A 275 -1.29 3.33 14.86
CA ILE A 275 -1.49 2.97 13.45
C ILE A 275 -1.76 4.25 12.63
N VAL A 276 -1.16 4.34 11.44
CA VAL A 276 -1.14 5.51 10.56
C VAL A 276 -2.49 6.20 10.40
N HIS A 277 -3.57 5.44 10.14
CA HIS A 277 -4.90 6.02 9.89
C HIS A 277 -5.64 6.45 11.16
N GLN A 278 -5.38 5.81 12.31
CA GLN A 278 -5.96 6.24 13.59
C GLN A 278 -5.22 7.47 14.12
N VAL A 279 -3.89 7.54 13.98
CA VAL A 279 -3.09 8.75 14.21
C VAL A 279 -3.50 9.88 13.26
N ASN A 280 -3.85 9.57 12.01
CA ASN A 280 -4.41 10.55 11.07
C ASN A 280 -5.75 11.11 11.57
N LEU A 281 -6.71 10.26 11.94
CA LEU A 281 -8.03 10.69 12.43
C LEU A 281 -7.93 11.53 13.74
N GLU A 282 -7.21 11.00 14.73
CA GLU A 282 -7.13 11.57 16.08
C GLU A 282 -6.24 12.83 16.15
N TYR A 283 -5.27 13.00 15.23
CA TYR A 283 -4.26 14.07 15.31
C TYR A 283 -3.92 14.73 13.97
N LEU A 284 -3.50 13.99 12.93
CA LEU A 284 -2.97 14.59 11.69
C LEU A 284 -4.06 15.13 10.73
N GLY A 285 -5.34 14.89 10.98
CA GLY A 285 -6.44 15.53 10.27
C GLY A 285 -6.50 17.01 10.61
N ARG A 286 -6.36 17.88 9.59
CA ARG A 286 -6.46 19.35 9.72
C ARG A 286 -7.90 19.83 9.45
N VAL A 287 -8.65 19.13 8.59
CA VAL A 287 -10.01 19.48 8.07
C VAL A 287 -10.05 20.78 7.25
N VAL A 288 -9.53 21.89 7.79
CA VAL A 288 -9.27 23.13 7.05
C VAL A 288 -7.85 23.59 7.39
N PHE A 289 -7.01 23.77 6.38
CA PHE A 289 -5.68 24.36 6.52
C PHE A 289 -5.76 25.87 6.74
N ASN A 290 -4.74 26.41 7.39
CA ASN A 290 -4.45 27.85 7.40
C ASN A 290 -2.95 28.04 7.16
N THR A 291 -2.58 28.19 5.89
CA THR A 291 -1.19 28.27 5.45
C THR A 291 -0.91 29.71 5.02
N GLU A 292 -0.04 30.40 5.76
CA GLU A 292 0.32 31.82 5.54
C GLU A 292 -0.89 32.77 5.45
N GLY A 293 -2.00 32.42 6.13
CA GLY A 293 -3.24 33.18 6.10
C GLY A 293 -4.21 32.80 4.97
N ILE A 294 -3.93 31.75 4.19
CA ILE A 294 -4.85 31.19 3.19
C ILE A 294 -5.54 29.93 3.75
N LEU A 295 -6.87 29.91 3.67
CA LEU A 295 -7.77 28.87 4.16
C LEU A 295 -8.28 27.99 3.02
N TYR A 296 -8.17 26.67 3.17
CA TYR A 296 -8.59 25.68 2.18
C TYR A 296 -8.84 24.30 2.82
N PRO A 297 -9.56 23.36 2.18
CA PRO A 297 -9.88 22.06 2.78
C PRO A 297 -8.63 21.18 2.91
N ASP A 298 -8.58 20.39 3.98
CA ASP A 298 -7.64 19.28 4.07
C ASP A 298 -7.99 18.23 3.01
N SER A 299 -6.96 17.73 2.35
CA SER A 299 -7.04 16.62 1.40
C SER A 299 -5.69 15.90 1.38
N VAL A 300 -5.72 14.57 1.35
CA VAL A 300 -4.53 13.76 1.62
C VAL A 300 -4.47 12.51 0.76
N VAL A 301 -3.36 12.35 0.05
CA VAL A 301 -3.06 11.07 -0.62
C VAL A 301 -2.04 10.31 0.19
N GLY A 302 -2.21 8.99 0.29
CA GLY A 302 -1.35 8.18 1.14
C GLY A 302 -0.86 6.91 0.49
N THR A 303 0.31 6.44 0.90
CA THR A 303 0.93 5.21 0.39
C THR A 303 0.43 3.94 1.12
N ASP A 304 -0.81 3.98 1.62
CA ASP A 304 -1.61 2.82 2.01
C ASP A 304 -3.03 2.98 1.46
N SER A 305 -3.69 1.87 1.10
CA SER A 305 -5.00 1.91 0.46
C SER A 305 -6.10 2.50 1.35
N HIS A 306 -6.00 2.39 2.68
CA HIS A 306 -7.09 2.75 3.61
C HIS A 306 -6.95 4.19 4.15
N THR A 307 -6.15 5.05 3.50
CA THR A 307 -6.12 6.50 3.78
C THR A 307 -7.51 7.13 3.71
N THR A 308 -8.41 6.54 2.92
CA THR A 308 -9.86 6.81 2.85
C THR A 308 -10.57 6.78 4.21
N MET A 309 -9.98 6.16 5.25
CA MET A 309 -10.49 6.25 6.62
C MET A 309 -10.67 7.70 7.11
N ILE A 310 -9.90 8.65 6.56
CA ILE A 310 -10.02 10.08 6.87
C ILE A 310 -11.24 10.75 6.21
N ASP A 311 -11.88 10.12 5.23
CA ASP A 311 -13.09 10.65 4.60
C ASP A 311 -14.29 10.67 5.55
N GLY A 312 -14.25 9.84 6.61
CA GLY A 312 -15.19 9.91 7.74
C GLY A 312 -15.09 11.19 8.57
N LEU A 313 -14.00 11.95 8.42
CA LEU A 313 -13.76 13.29 9.01
C LEU A 313 -14.12 14.42 8.03
N GLY A 314 -14.58 14.11 6.81
CA GLY A 314 -14.84 15.09 5.76
C GLY A 314 -13.58 15.65 5.08
N VAL A 315 -12.47 14.94 5.19
CA VAL A 315 -11.20 15.21 4.46
C VAL A 315 -11.16 14.28 3.26
N ALA A 316 -11.05 14.80 2.04
CA ALA A 316 -10.98 13.92 0.86
C ALA A 316 -9.59 13.26 0.78
N GLY A 317 -9.52 11.92 0.87
CA GLY A 317 -8.24 11.22 0.75
C GLY A 317 -8.31 9.78 0.28
N TRP A 318 -7.23 9.29 -0.32
CA TRP A 318 -7.20 7.95 -0.91
C TRP A 318 -5.79 7.38 -1.05
N GLY A 319 -5.74 6.07 -1.32
CA GLY A 319 -4.50 5.34 -1.60
C GLY A 319 -3.90 5.67 -2.96
N VAL A 320 -2.58 5.90 -2.97
CA VAL A 320 -1.75 6.16 -4.16
C VAL A 320 -0.46 5.32 -4.10
N GLY A 321 0.24 5.22 -5.22
CA GLY A 321 1.59 4.64 -5.26
C GLY A 321 2.64 5.54 -4.58
N GLY A 322 3.81 4.97 -4.27
CA GLY A 322 4.97 5.74 -3.79
C GLY A 322 5.33 6.87 -4.76
N ILE A 323 5.45 6.55 -6.04
CA ILE A 323 5.82 7.48 -7.12
C ILE A 323 4.76 8.60 -7.30
N GLU A 324 3.47 8.26 -7.23
CA GLU A 324 2.37 9.25 -7.23
C GLU A 324 2.48 10.21 -6.02
N ALA A 325 2.88 9.69 -4.84
CA ALA A 325 3.08 10.49 -3.64
C ALA A 325 4.37 11.35 -3.69
N GLU A 326 5.47 10.80 -4.22
CA GLU A 326 6.75 11.50 -4.47
C GLU A 326 6.54 12.68 -5.42
N ALA A 327 5.80 12.48 -6.53
CA ALA A 327 5.44 13.54 -7.48
C ALA A 327 4.59 14.65 -6.82
N ALA A 328 3.59 14.28 -6.01
CA ALA A 328 2.78 15.23 -5.25
C ALA A 328 3.61 15.99 -4.20
N MET A 329 4.55 15.31 -3.53
CA MET A 329 5.51 15.93 -2.60
C MET A 329 6.39 16.97 -3.29
N LEU A 330 6.82 16.75 -4.53
CA LEU A 330 7.60 17.71 -5.33
C LEU A 330 6.74 18.72 -6.11
N GLY A 331 5.44 18.75 -5.84
CA GLY A 331 4.50 19.77 -6.30
C GLY A 331 3.94 19.58 -7.71
N GLN A 332 4.11 18.40 -8.32
CA GLN A 332 3.37 18.04 -9.54
C GLN A 332 1.89 17.80 -9.20
N PRO A 333 0.94 18.18 -10.08
CA PRO A 333 -0.43 17.69 -9.96
C PRO A 333 -0.46 16.19 -10.25
N MET A 334 -1.23 15.45 -9.46
CA MET A 334 -1.68 14.13 -9.86
C MET A 334 -2.70 14.28 -10.98
N SER A 335 -2.65 13.43 -12.00
CA SER A 335 -3.78 13.31 -12.92
C SER A 335 -4.78 12.28 -12.42
N MET A 336 -6.08 12.57 -12.60
CA MET A 336 -7.15 11.63 -12.33
C MET A 336 -8.33 11.85 -13.28
N VAL A 337 -8.95 10.75 -13.72
CA VAL A 337 -10.30 10.79 -14.30
C VAL A 337 -11.27 11.43 -13.29
N LEU A 338 -12.01 12.45 -13.74
CA LEU A 338 -13.05 13.11 -12.94
C LEU A 338 -14.14 12.08 -12.57
N PRO A 339 -14.31 11.72 -11.29
CA PRO A 339 -15.05 10.53 -10.93
C PRO A 339 -16.56 10.76 -10.90
N GLY A 340 -17.32 9.73 -11.28
CA GLY A 340 -18.72 9.65 -10.91
C GLY A 340 -18.85 9.49 -9.39
N VAL A 341 -19.88 10.10 -8.80
CA VAL A 341 -20.16 10.03 -7.35
C VAL A 341 -21.45 9.26 -7.13
N VAL A 342 -21.41 8.24 -6.28
CA VAL A 342 -22.59 7.46 -5.87
C VAL A 342 -23.13 8.04 -4.56
N GLY A 343 -24.36 8.56 -4.59
CA GLY A 343 -25.06 9.00 -3.39
C GLY A 343 -25.55 7.79 -2.60
N PHE A 344 -25.04 7.61 -1.38
CA PHE A 344 -25.46 6.52 -0.49
C PHE A 344 -26.26 7.11 0.67
N LYS A 345 -27.59 7.00 0.58
CA LYS A 345 -28.53 7.51 1.57
C LYS A 345 -28.61 6.58 2.78
N LEU A 346 -28.40 7.11 3.97
CA LEU A 346 -28.68 6.43 5.24
C LEU A 346 -29.94 7.01 5.87
N SER A 347 -30.81 6.13 6.37
CA SER A 347 -32.06 6.46 7.06
C SER A 347 -32.26 5.57 8.31
N GLY A 348 -33.27 5.85 9.13
CA GLY A 348 -33.60 5.00 10.29
C GLY A 348 -32.61 5.15 11.46
N LYS A 349 -32.31 4.05 12.17
CA LYS A 349 -31.30 3.94 13.24
C LYS A 349 -30.87 2.47 13.41
N LEU A 350 -29.59 2.21 13.71
CA LEU A 350 -29.09 0.88 14.08
C LEU A 350 -29.89 0.26 15.24
N GLN A 351 -30.16 -1.05 15.16
CA GLN A 351 -30.82 -1.80 16.24
C GLN A 351 -29.87 -2.06 17.43
N ASN A 352 -30.43 -2.41 18.59
CA ASN A 352 -29.65 -2.74 19.78
C ASN A 352 -28.78 -3.99 19.54
N GLY A 353 -27.50 -3.91 19.93
CA GLY A 353 -26.55 -5.01 19.79
C GLY A 353 -25.89 -5.13 18.41
N VAL A 354 -26.26 -4.27 17.46
CA VAL A 354 -25.62 -4.12 16.14
C VAL A 354 -24.44 -3.17 16.25
N THR A 355 -23.32 -3.47 15.58
CA THR A 355 -22.08 -2.70 15.67
C THR A 355 -21.75 -1.93 14.38
N ALA A 356 -20.81 -0.98 14.49
CA ALA A 356 -20.22 -0.30 13.33
C ALA A 356 -19.61 -1.27 12.30
N THR A 357 -19.07 -2.39 12.77
CA THR A 357 -18.51 -3.43 11.90
C THR A 357 -19.61 -4.12 11.07
N ASP A 358 -20.78 -4.36 11.67
CA ASP A 358 -21.93 -4.95 10.96
C ASP A 358 -22.47 -4.02 9.87
N LEU A 359 -22.51 -2.72 10.16
CA LEU A 359 -22.87 -1.68 9.21
C LEU A 359 -21.89 -1.63 8.03
N VAL A 360 -20.58 -1.57 8.26
CA VAL A 360 -19.61 -1.51 7.15
C VAL A 360 -19.58 -2.80 6.33
N LEU A 361 -19.71 -3.98 6.93
CA LEU A 361 -19.76 -5.23 6.15
C LEU A 361 -21.02 -5.31 5.28
N THR A 362 -22.15 -4.78 5.77
CA THR A 362 -23.40 -4.64 4.99
C THR A 362 -23.23 -3.64 3.84
N VAL A 363 -22.72 -2.44 4.11
CA VAL A 363 -22.42 -1.39 3.10
C VAL A 363 -21.41 -1.90 2.06
N THR A 364 -20.39 -2.65 2.48
CA THR A 364 -19.38 -3.26 1.59
C THR A 364 -20.00 -4.26 0.62
N GLN A 365 -20.92 -5.11 1.10
CA GLN A 365 -21.68 -6.05 0.28
C GLN A 365 -22.55 -5.31 -0.76
N MET A 366 -23.26 -4.26 -0.35
CA MET A 366 -24.12 -3.45 -1.22
C MET A 366 -23.31 -2.71 -2.30
N LEU A 367 -22.22 -2.04 -1.93
CA LEU A 367 -21.38 -1.28 -2.85
C LEU A 367 -20.62 -2.18 -3.85
N ARG A 368 -20.18 -3.38 -3.43
CA ARG A 368 -19.66 -4.39 -4.37
C ARG A 368 -20.71 -4.89 -5.35
N LYS A 369 -21.96 -5.08 -4.91
CA LYS A 369 -23.07 -5.50 -5.79
C LYS A 369 -23.45 -4.40 -6.79
N HIS A 370 -23.33 -3.12 -6.42
CA HIS A 370 -23.62 -1.97 -7.29
C HIS A 370 -22.50 -1.65 -8.30
N GLY A 371 -21.25 -1.89 -7.94
CA GLY A 371 -20.09 -1.64 -8.80
C GLY A 371 -19.62 -0.19 -8.77
N VAL A 372 -18.82 0.15 -7.75
CA VAL A 372 -18.29 1.50 -7.50
C VAL A 372 -16.80 1.68 -7.84
N VAL A 373 -16.23 0.76 -8.62
CA VAL A 373 -14.83 0.86 -9.09
C VAL A 373 -14.62 2.13 -9.92
N GLY A 374 -13.59 2.91 -9.58
CA GLY A 374 -13.27 4.19 -10.21
C GLY A 374 -14.22 5.35 -9.86
N LYS A 375 -15.12 5.16 -8.88
CA LYS A 375 -16.09 6.17 -8.43
C LYS A 375 -15.77 6.63 -7.01
N PHE A 376 -16.27 7.81 -6.66
CA PHE A 376 -16.47 8.20 -5.27
C PHE A 376 -17.80 7.65 -4.75
N VAL A 377 -17.89 7.42 -3.44
CA VAL A 377 -19.16 7.27 -2.72
C VAL A 377 -19.31 8.47 -1.80
N GLU A 378 -20.47 9.08 -1.74
CA GLU A 378 -20.79 10.18 -0.82
C GLU A 378 -22.00 9.81 0.02
N PHE A 379 -21.82 9.73 1.34
CA PHE A 379 -22.86 9.33 2.29
C PHE A 379 -23.69 10.53 2.73
N HIS A 380 -25.02 10.40 2.65
CA HIS A 380 -25.96 11.49 2.93
C HIS A 380 -27.25 10.99 3.61
N GLY A 381 -28.12 11.92 3.99
CA GLY A 381 -29.41 11.61 4.63
C GLY A 381 -29.35 11.56 6.16
N GLU A 382 -30.53 11.55 6.79
CA GLU A 382 -30.71 11.70 8.24
C GLU A 382 -30.07 10.59 9.09
N GLY A 383 -29.78 9.42 8.53
CA GLY A 383 -29.03 8.36 9.21
C GLY A 383 -27.57 8.74 9.49
N VAL A 384 -26.94 9.59 8.67
CA VAL A 384 -25.55 10.02 8.86
C VAL A 384 -25.38 10.85 10.14
N GLY A 385 -26.36 11.70 10.46
CA GLY A 385 -26.39 12.48 11.70
C GLY A 385 -26.67 11.65 12.97
N LYS A 386 -26.99 10.35 12.83
CA LYS A 386 -27.34 9.44 13.94
C LYS A 386 -26.23 8.42 14.27
N ILE A 387 -25.17 8.36 13.47
CA ILE A 387 -23.97 7.52 13.70
C ILE A 387 -22.79 8.38 14.14
N SER A 388 -21.89 7.82 14.95
CA SER A 388 -20.72 8.54 15.45
C SER A 388 -19.65 8.68 14.36
N LEU A 389 -18.73 9.62 14.54
CA LEU A 389 -17.63 9.80 13.58
C LEU A 389 -16.72 8.57 13.47
N ALA A 390 -16.58 7.80 14.55
CA ALA A 390 -15.82 6.56 14.50
C ALA A 390 -16.50 5.52 13.60
N ASP A 391 -17.84 5.47 13.55
CA ASP A 391 -18.59 4.58 12.68
C ASP A 391 -18.43 4.99 11.20
N ARG A 392 -18.43 6.32 10.94
CA ARG A 392 -18.12 6.88 9.61
C ARG A 392 -16.71 6.52 9.16
N ALA A 393 -15.72 6.67 10.03
CA ALA A 393 -14.33 6.29 9.74
C ALA A 393 -14.18 4.77 9.49
N THR A 394 -14.90 3.93 10.23
CA THR A 394 -14.99 2.48 9.97
C THR A 394 -15.55 2.20 8.57
N ILE A 395 -16.61 2.91 8.13
CA ILE A 395 -17.19 2.75 6.78
C ILE A 395 -16.24 3.24 5.68
N ALA A 396 -15.59 4.39 5.89
CA ALA A 396 -14.70 5.02 4.92
C ALA A 396 -13.37 4.24 4.76
N ASN A 397 -12.88 3.61 5.84
CA ASN A 397 -11.68 2.75 5.82
C ASN A 397 -11.78 1.61 4.79
N MET A 398 -12.96 1.00 4.65
CA MET A 398 -13.20 -0.13 3.74
C MET A 398 -13.49 0.27 2.29
N SER A 399 -13.22 1.52 1.90
CA SER A 399 -13.38 1.98 0.50
C SER A 399 -12.65 1.10 -0.53
N PRO A 400 -11.40 0.65 -0.32
CA PRO A 400 -10.73 -0.30 -1.22
C PRO A 400 -11.43 -1.66 -1.26
N GLU A 401 -12.00 -2.09 -0.14
CA GLU A 401 -12.69 -3.37 0.04
C GLU A 401 -14.04 -3.41 -0.67
N TYR A 402 -14.73 -2.27 -0.86
CA TYR A 402 -15.82 -2.13 -1.84
C TYR A 402 -15.41 -1.59 -3.22
N GLY A 403 -14.18 -1.10 -3.37
CA GLY A 403 -13.55 -0.69 -4.62
C GLY A 403 -13.76 0.76 -5.02
N ALA A 404 -14.37 1.59 -4.17
CA ALA A 404 -14.43 3.03 -4.41
C ALA A 404 -13.05 3.65 -4.27
N THR A 405 -12.81 4.77 -4.94
CA THR A 405 -11.57 5.56 -4.72
C THR A 405 -11.57 6.14 -3.31
N MET A 406 -12.73 6.60 -2.81
CA MET A 406 -12.91 7.16 -1.47
C MET A 406 -14.40 7.08 -1.04
N GLY A 407 -14.68 7.18 0.27
CA GLY A 407 -15.98 6.92 0.90
C GLY A 407 -16.43 8.06 1.81
N PHE A 408 -16.88 9.16 1.20
CA PHE A 408 -16.92 10.49 1.79
C PHE A 408 -18.12 10.79 2.68
N PHE A 409 -17.85 11.37 3.86
CA PHE A 409 -18.85 11.91 4.78
C PHE A 409 -18.64 13.43 4.94
N PRO A 410 -19.55 14.28 4.42
CA PRO A 410 -19.44 15.74 4.58
C PRO A 410 -19.35 16.18 6.05
N VAL A 411 -18.66 17.30 6.30
CA VAL A 411 -18.45 17.85 7.65
C VAL A 411 -19.77 18.38 8.23
N ASP A 412 -20.07 17.96 9.46
CA ASP A 412 -21.26 18.33 10.21
C ASP A 412 -20.95 18.59 11.69
N HIS A 413 -22.00 18.79 12.50
CA HIS A 413 -21.88 18.95 13.96
C HIS A 413 -21.23 17.78 14.69
N VAL A 414 -21.41 16.53 14.22
CA VAL A 414 -20.74 15.35 14.81
C VAL A 414 -19.22 15.43 14.58
N THR A 415 -18.80 15.89 13.40
CA THR A 415 -17.39 16.16 13.11
C THR A 415 -16.82 17.27 13.99
N LEU A 416 -17.52 18.39 14.17
CA LEU A 416 -17.09 19.47 15.07
C LEU A 416 -16.97 19.00 16.53
N GLN A 417 -17.90 18.16 17.00
CA GLN A 417 -17.84 17.55 18.33
C GLN A 417 -16.63 16.61 18.49
N TYR A 418 -16.34 15.79 17.48
CA TYR A 418 -15.16 14.91 17.49
C TYR A 418 -13.84 15.69 17.50
N LEU A 419 -13.75 16.82 16.79
CA LEU A 419 -12.57 17.69 16.83
C LEU A 419 -12.34 18.27 18.24
N LYS A 420 -13.40 18.69 18.94
CA LYS A 420 -13.29 19.14 20.35
C LYS A 420 -12.94 17.98 21.30
N LEU A 421 -13.53 16.79 21.10
CA LEU A 421 -13.21 15.59 21.88
C LEU A 421 -11.74 15.19 21.73
N THR A 422 -11.18 15.25 20.52
CA THR A 422 -9.77 14.97 20.24
C THR A 422 -8.82 16.09 20.68
N GLY A 423 -9.34 17.19 21.22
CA GLY A 423 -8.55 18.27 21.83
C GLY A 423 -8.11 19.38 20.88
N ARG A 424 -8.66 19.47 19.66
CA ARG A 424 -8.51 20.67 18.83
C ARG A 424 -9.17 21.88 19.52
N SER A 425 -8.61 23.07 19.37
CA SER A 425 -9.06 24.26 20.13
C SER A 425 -10.41 24.80 19.63
N ASP A 426 -11.18 25.44 20.50
CA ASP A 426 -12.45 26.10 20.11
C ASP A 426 -12.27 27.13 18.99
N ASP A 427 -11.13 27.84 18.96
CA ASP A 427 -10.80 28.82 17.91
C ASP A 427 -10.55 28.14 16.56
N THR A 428 -9.87 26.99 16.56
CA THR A 428 -9.65 26.14 15.38
C THR A 428 -10.97 25.56 14.87
N VAL A 429 -11.84 25.09 15.77
CA VAL A 429 -13.14 24.51 15.39
C VAL A 429 -14.10 25.59 14.88
N ALA A 430 -14.07 26.80 15.44
CA ALA A 430 -14.82 27.95 14.94
C ALA A 430 -14.33 28.40 13.55
N MET A 431 -13.01 28.39 13.31
CA MET A 431 -12.43 28.65 11.98
C MET A 431 -12.93 27.63 10.94
N ILE A 432 -12.91 26.34 11.29
CA ILE A 432 -13.36 25.23 10.43
C ILE A 432 -14.84 25.39 10.08
N GLU A 433 -15.73 25.61 11.06
CA GLU A 433 -17.16 25.79 10.79
C GLU A 433 -17.42 27.05 9.96
N ALA A 434 -16.78 28.18 10.29
CA ALA A 434 -16.95 29.43 9.55
C ALA A 434 -16.52 29.30 8.08
N TYR A 435 -15.36 28.68 7.82
CA TYR A 435 -14.87 28.42 6.46
C TYR A 435 -15.83 27.53 5.67
N LEU A 436 -16.24 26.39 6.26
CA LEU A 436 -17.05 25.40 5.55
C LEU A 436 -18.47 25.92 5.29
N ARG A 437 -19.07 26.68 6.21
CA ARG A 437 -20.34 27.37 5.95
C ARG A 437 -20.20 28.44 4.87
N ALA A 438 -19.14 29.24 4.88
CA ALA A 438 -18.91 30.30 3.89
C ALA A 438 -18.64 29.79 2.45
N ASN A 439 -18.28 28.50 2.29
CA ASN A 439 -18.06 27.85 1.00
C ASN A 439 -19.14 26.81 0.63
N ASN A 440 -20.29 26.78 1.32
CA ASN A 440 -21.37 25.79 1.13
C ASN A 440 -20.85 24.33 1.19
N MET A 441 -19.90 24.06 2.11
CA MET A 441 -19.24 22.76 2.34
C MET A 441 -19.63 22.09 3.68
N PHE A 442 -20.45 22.74 4.51
CA PHE A 442 -20.97 22.20 5.77
C PHE A 442 -22.35 21.53 5.57
N VAL A 443 -22.69 20.56 6.42
CA VAL A 443 -24.02 19.93 6.50
C VAL A 443 -24.64 20.18 7.88
N ASP A 444 -25.76 20.88 7.92
CA ASP A 444 -26.57 21.10 9.11
C ASP A 444 -27.94 20.43 8.96
N TYR A 445 -28.14 19.26 9.60
CA TYR A 445 -29.37 18.47 9.47
C TYR A 445 -30.64 19.15 10.04
N ASN A 446 -30.50 20.30 10.71
CA ASN A 446 -31.63 21.11 11.16
C ASN A 446 -32.16 22.04 10.06
N GLU A 447 -31.38 22.29 9.01
CA GLU A 447 -31.72 23.15 7.88
C GLU A 447 -32.32 22.32 6.73
N PRO A 448 -33.14 22.91 5.83
CA PRO A 448 -33.62 22.22 4.63
C PRO A 448 -32.46 21.79 3.73
N GLN A 449 -32.24 20.48 3.58
CA GLN A 449 -31.14 19.95 2.78
C GLN A 449 -31.35 20.26 1.29
N GLN A 450 -30.38 20.95 0.68
CA GLN A 450 -30.37 21.22 -0.76
C GLN A 450 -30.07 19.93 -1.53
N GLU A 451 -30.89 19.62 -2.54
CA GLU A 451 -30.70 18.43 -3.37
C GLU A 451 -29.38 18.49 -4.15
N ARG A 452 -28.56 17.45 -4.00
CA ARG A 452 -27.30 17.25 -4.74
C ARG A 452 -27.52 16.23 -5.86
N VAL A 453 -26.83 16.43 -6.99
CA VAL A 453 -26.90 15.49 -8.13
C VAL A 453 -25.81 14.43 -7.98
N TYR A 454 -26.19 13.16 -8.00
CA TYR A 454 -25.28 12.02 -7.96
C TYR A 454 -25.39 11.20 -9.26
N SER A 455 -24.31 10.51 -9.67
CA SER A 455 -24.30 9.71 -10.91
C SER A 455 -25.07 8.39 -10.79
N SER A 456 -25.29 7.93 -9.56
CA SER A 456 -26.24 6.88 -9.20
C SER A 456 -26.56 6.96 -7.71
N TYR A 457 -27.65 6.31 -7.28
CA TYR A 457 -28.18 6.40 -5.92
C TYR A 457 -28.31 4.99 -5.31
N LEU A 458 -28.07 4.90 -4.00
CA LEU A 458 -28.35 3.74 -3.15
C LEU A 458 -28.98 4.23 -1.83
N GLU A 459 -29.74 3.37 -1.16
CA GLU A 459 -30.28 3.64 0.17
C GLU A 459 -30.14 2.41 1.08
N LEU A 460 -29.94 2.64 2.37
CA LEU A 460 -29.98 1.65 3.46
C LEU A 460 -30.71 2.26 4.67
N ASP A 461 -31.77 1.61 5.12
CA ASP A 461 -32.30 1.86 6.46
C ASP A 461 -31.41 1.13 7.48
N LEU A 462 -30.85 1.88 8.43
CA LEU A 462 -29.94 1.35 9.45
C LEU A 462 -30.61 0.29 10.36
N SER A 463 -31.94 0.23 10.39
CA SER A 463 -32.68 -0.81 11.12
C SER A 463 -32.72 -2.17 10.42
N GLU A 464 -32.31 -2.28 9.16
CA GLU A 464 -32.18 -3.56 8.44
C GLU A 464 -30.83 -4.27 8.69
N VAL A 465 -29.89 -3.62 9.39
CA VAL A 465 -28.54 -4.14 9.62
C VAL A 465 -28.56 -5.22 10.72
N GLU A 466 -28.30 -6.47 10.34
CA GLU A 466 -28.13 -7.59 11.27
C GLU A 466 -26.64 -7.86 11.61
N PRO A 467 -26.34 -8.35 12.84
CA PRO A 467 -25.00 -8.82 13.23
C PRO A 467 -24.43 -9.86 12.28
N CYS A 468 -23.16 -9.74 11.93
CA CYS A 468 -22.55 -10.50 10.83
C CYS A 468 -21.02 -10.59 10.92
N LEU A 469 -20.48 -11.44 10.05
CA LEU A 469 -19.06 -11.56 9.74
C LEU A 469 -18.89 -11.52 8.23
N SER A 470 -17.64 -11.42 7.75
CA SER A 470 -17.32 -11.67 6.33
C SER A 470 -16.19 -12.68 6.20
N GLY A 471 -16.38 -13.71 5.38
CA GLY A 471 -15.43 -14.81 5.20
C GLY A 471 -15.98 -16.01 4.43
N PRO A 472 -15.20 -17.09 4.27
CA PRO A 472 -13.89 -17.32 4.89
C PRO A 472 -12.69 -16.72 4.15
N LYS A 473 -12.88 -16.07 2.97
CA LYS A 473 -11.76 -15.65 2.10
C LYS A 473 -11.87 -14.28 1.43
N ARG A 474 -12.97 -13.51 1.59
CA ARG A 474 -13.10 -12.13 1.06
C ARG A 474 -13.87 -11.19 2.01
N PRO A 475 -13.63 -9.86 1.94
CA PRO A 475 -14.29 -8.89 2.82
C PRO A 475 -15.79 -8.66 2.54
N HIS A 476 -16.23 -8.90 1.30
CA HIS A 476 -17.64 -8.76 0.88
C HIS A 476 -18.44 -10.07 0.93
N ASP A 477 -17.83 -11.17 1.38
CA ASP A 477 -18.51 -12.46 1.62
C ASP A 477 -19.24 -12.44 2.96
N ARG A 478 -20.17 -11.49 3.14
CA ARG A 478 -20.95 -11.30 4.37
C ARG A 478 -21.82 -12.50 4.70
N VAL A 479 -21.81 -12.92 5.95
CA VAL A 479 -22.61 -13.98 6.57
C VAL A 479 -23.25 -13.42 7.83
N THR A 480 -24.57 -13.50 7.96
CA THR A 480 -25.25 -13.09 9.20
C THR A 480 -24.95 -14.09 10.32
N LEU A 481 -24.88 -13.61 11.56
CA LEU A 481 -24.43 -14.39 12.72
C LEU A 481 -25.22 -15.71 12.88
N LYS A 482 -26.54 -15.63 12.66
CA LYS A 482 -27.52 -16.74 12.67
C LYS A 482 -27.19 -17.86 11.67
N ASN A 483 -26.54 -17.52 10.56
CA ASN A 483 -26.27 -18.41 9.44
C ASN A 483 -24.81 -18.92 9.41
N MET A 484 -23.96 -18.49 10.35
CA MET A 484 -22.51 -18.80 10.36
C MET A 484 -22.21 -20.30 10.33
N LYS A 485 -22.89 -21.10 11.17
CA LYS A 485 -22.72 -22.56 11.20
C LYS A 485 -23.16 -23.22 9.89
N GLN A 486 -24.24 -22.74 9.27
CA GLN A 486 -24.72 -23.24 7.98
C GLN A 486 -23.76 -22.88 6.84
N ASP A 487 -23.28 -21.63 6.79
CA ASP A 487 -22.27 -21.20 5.80
C ASP A 487 -20.96 -21.96 5.98
N TRP A 488 -20.57 -22.25 7.22
CA TRP A 488 -19.38 -23.03 7.55
C TRP A 488 -19.45 -24.47 7.00
N HIS A 489 -20.49 -25.24 7.33
CA HIS A 489 -20.66 -26.58 6.77
C HIS A 489 -20.79 -26.54 5.23
N SER A 490 -21.49 -25.54 4.69
CA SER A 490 -21.55 -25.32 3.22
C SER A 490 -20.17 -25.08 2.62
N CYS A 491 -19.27 -24.36 3.31
CA CYS A 491 -17.89 -24.15 2.87
C CYS A 491 -17.04 -25.42 2.95
N LEU A 492 -17.34 -26.39 3.83
CA LEU A 492 -16.66 -27.69 3.81
C LEU A 492 -17.06 -28.52 2.59
N ASP A 493 -18.34 -28.49 2.21
CA ASP A 493 -18.90 -29.24 1.07
C ASP A 493 -18.57 -28.64 -0.30
N ASN A 494 -18.58 -27.31 -0.40
CA ASN A 494 -18.37 -26.62 -1.67
C ASN A 494 -16.96 -26.86 -2.22
N LYS A 495 -16.88 -27.00 -3.56
CA LYS A 495 -15.64 -27.10 -4.32
C LYS A 495 -14.65 -25.97 -4.00
N VAL A 496 -13.35 -26.24 -4.11
CA VAL A 496 -12.28 -25.29 -3.74
C VAL A 496 -12.50 -23.92 -4.42
N GLY A 497 -12.67 -22.88 -3.59
CA GLY A 497 -12.93 -21.52 -4.04
C GLY A 497 -13.02 -20.54 -2.86
N PHE A 498 -13.65 -19.36 -3.06
CA PHE A 498 -13.84 -18.38 -1.98
C PHE A 498 -14.78 -18.85 -0.86
N LYS A 499 -15.80 -19.66 -1.21
CA LYS A 499 -16.82 -20.22 -0.32
C LYS A 499 -16.77 -21.76 -0.28
N GLY A 500 -15.56 -22.34 -0.41
CA GLY A 500 -15.40 -23.78 -0.52
C GLY A 500 -13.98 -24.30 -0.24
N PHE A 501 -13.92 -25.47 0.39
CA PHE A 501 -12.70 -26.19 0.80
C PHE A 501 -12.63 -27.63 0.27
N GLU A 502 -13.73 -28.19 -0.22
CA GLU A 502 -13.84 -29.54 -0.81
C GLU A 502 -13.32 -30.67 0.11
N VAL A 503 -13.73 -30.62 1.39
CA VAL A 503 -13.33 -31.60 2.41
C VAL A 503 -14.22 -32.85 2.29
N PRO A 504 -13.67 -34.06 2.10
CA PRO A 504 -14.45 -35.30 2.02
C PRO A 504 -15.34 -35.50 3.25
N LYS A 505 -16.56 -36.01 3.07
CA LYS A 505 -17.58 -36.12 4.15
C LYS A 505 -17.06 -36.91 5.36
N GLU A 506 -16.36 -37.99 5.10
CA GLU A 506 -15.69 -38.85 6.09
C GLU A 506 -14.55 -38.16 6.88
N ALA A 507 -14.09 -36.99 6.42
CA ALA A 507 -13.06 -36.19 7.07
C ALA A 507 -13.61 -34.92 7.77
N GLN A 508 -14.85 -34.50 7.52
CA GLN A 508 -15.39 -33.24 8.08
C GLN A 508 -15.44 -33.24 9.62
N ASP A 509 -15.76 -34.39 10.22
CA ASP A 509 -15.78 -34.60 11.68
C ASP A 509 -14.39 -34.88 12.31
N LYS A 510 -13.30 -34.78 11.54
CA LYS A 510 -11.95 -35.15 12.01
C LYS A 510 -11.51 -34.35 13.23
N VAL A 511 -10.98 -35.06 14.22
CA VAL A 511 -10.43 -34.51 15.46
C VAL A 511 -8.93 -34.78 15.53
N ALA A 512 -8.12 -33.74 15.39
CA ALA A 512 -6.68 -33.77 15.63
C ALA A 512 -6.42 -33.58 17.14
N LYS A 513 -5.93 -34.63 17.81
CA LYS A 513 -5.54 -34.57 19.23
C LYS A 513 -4.05 -34.26 19.34
N PHE A 514 -3.68 -33.38 20.27
CA PHE A 514 -2.29 -32.96 20.49
C PHE A 514 -2.05 -32.64 21.97
N ASP A 515 -0.78 -32.52 22.35
CA ASP A 515 -0.39 -31.99 23.66
C ASP A 515 -0.01 -30.51 23.54
N PHE A 516 -0.61 -29.67 24.37
CA PHE A 516 -0.29 -28.26 24.49
C PHE A 516 0.35 -28.00 25.86
N HIS A 517 1.69 -28.05 25.91
CA HIS A 517 2.50 -27.84 27.12
C HIS A 517 2.10 -28.73 28.32
N GLY A 518 1.82 -30.01 28.09
CA GLY A 518 1.38 -30.98 29.10
C GLY A 518 -0.14 -31.02 29.34
N GLN A 519 -0.95 -30.33 28.52
CA GLN A 519 -2.40 -30.40 28.54
C GLN A 519 -2.95 -31.05 27.26
N PRO A 520 -3.84 -32.05 27.35
CA PRO A 520 -4.47 -32.65 26.18
C PRO A 520 -5.41 -31.65 25.50
N ALA A 521 -5.22 -31.45 24.20
CA ALA A 521 -5.93 -30.48 23.39
C ALA A 521 -6.49 -31.11 22.11
N GLU A 522 -7.53 -30.51 21.54
CA GLU A 522 -8.19 -31.00 20.32
C GLU A 522 -8.46 -29.85 19.35
N LEU A 523 -8.17 -30.07 18.07
CA LEU A 523 -8.62 -29.24 16.94
C LEU A 523 -9.55 -30.05 16.03
N LYS A 524 -10.55 -29.36 15.51
CA LYS A 524 -11.43 -29.81 14.41
C LYS A 524 -11.43 -28.77 13.29
N HIS A 525 -11.95 -29.15 12.12
CA HIS A 525 -12.32 -28.19 11.07
C HIS A 525 -13.16 -27.05 11.67
N GLY A 526 -12.77 -25.80 11.42
CA GLY A 526 -13.46 -24.60 11.94
C GLY A 526 -12.93 -24.08 13.30
N SER A 527 -12.00 -24.80 13.94
CA SER A 527 -11.41 -24.34 15.21
C SER A 527 -10.70 -23.00 15.06
N VAL A 528 -10.99 -22.07 15.97
CA VAL A 528 -10.36 -20.74 16.00
C VAL A 528 -8.99 -20.87 16.65
N VAL A 529 -7.92 -20.58 15.89
CA VAL A 529 -6.53 -20.64 16.38
C VAL A 529 -5.88 -19.26 16.49
N ILE A 530 -6.45 -18.24 15.84
CA ILE A 530 -6.08 -16.82 16.00
C ILE A 530 -7.34 -16.01 16.27
N ALA A 531 -7.32 -15.18 17.30
CA ALA A 531 -8.39 -14.24 17.62
C ALA A 531 -7.80 -12.85 17.92
N ALA A 532 -7.88 -11.93 16.95
CA ALA A 532 -7.12 -10.68 16.98
C ALA A 532 -8.01 -9.44 16.96
N ILE A 533 -8.01 -8.68 18.05
CA ILE A 533 -8.53 -7.31 18.08
C ILE A 533 -7.42 -6.40 17.55
N THR A 534 -7.56 -5.98 16.30
CA THR A 534 -6.51 -5.35 15.48
C THR A 534 -7.13 -4.36 14.49
N SER A 535 -6.28 -3.61 13.78
CA SER A 535 -6.63 -2.66 12.71
C SER A 535 -7.30 -1.36 13.16
N CYS A 536 -6.78 -0.25 12.61
CA CYS A 536 -7.40 1.08 12.68
C CYS A 536 -8.90 1.06 12.37
N THR A 537 -9.36 0.21 11.43
CA THR A 537 -10.77 -0.01 11.04
C THR A 537 -11.73 -0.05 12.23
N ASN A 538 -11.32 -0.71 13.33
CA ASN A 538 -12.15 -0.90 14.52
C ASN A 538 -11.49 -0.38 15.81
N THR A 539 -10.16 -0.29 15.90
CA THR A 539 -9.49 0.23 17.12
C THR A 539 -9.66 1.73 17.33
N SER A 540 -10.04 2.48 16.29
CA SER A 540 -10.42 3.90 16.41
C SER A 540 -11.84 4.11 16.92
N ASN A 541 -12.60 3.04 17.20
CA ASN A 541 -14.00 3.11 17.56
C ASN A 541 -14.22 2.64 19.01
N PRO A 542 -14.32 3.58 19.98
CA PRO A 542 -14.45 3.23 21.39
C PRO A 542 -15.67 2.38 21.71
N SER A 543 -16.76 2.49 20.94
CA SER A 543 -17.99 1.74 21.16
C SER A 543 -17.75 0.23 21.05
N VAL A 544 -17.08 -0.23 19.98
CA VAL A 544 -16.75 -1.66 19.83
C VAL A 544 -15.59 -2.09 20.72
N MET A 545 -14.62 -1.21 21.00
CA MET A 545 -13.49 -1.54 21.88
C MET A 545 -13.90 -1.71 23.35
N LEU A 546 -14.76 -0.84 23.87
CA LEU A 546 -15.37 -0.98 25.19
C LEU A 546 -16.41 -2.11 25.21
N GLY A 547 -17.16 -2.30 24.12
CA GLY A 547 -18.03 -3.46 23.93
C GLY A 547 -17.29 -4.79 24.08
N ALA A 548 -16.11 -4.93 23.47
CA ALA A 548 -15.25 -6.12 23.64
C ALA A 548 -14.79 -6.31 25.10
N GLY A 549 -14.45 -5.22 25.78
CA GLY A 549 -14.15 -5.23 27.21
C GLY A 549 -15.33 -5.64 28.08
N LEU A 550 -16.56 -5.27 27.72
CA LEU A 550 -17.79 -5.67 28.40
C LEU A 550 -18.12 -7.15 28.17
N VAL A 551 -17.94 -7.68 26.95
CA VAL A 551 -18.05 -9.13 26.67
C VAL A 551 -17.04 -9.91 27.52
N ALA A 552 -15.77 -9.49 27.52
CA ALA A 552 -14.72 -10.13 28.33
C ALA A 552 -15.06 -10.08 29.83
N LYS A 553 -15.56 -8.94 30.34
CA LYS A 553 -16.03 -8.79 31.72
C LYS A 553 -17.14 -9.80 32.05
N LYS A 554 -18.23 -9.82 31.28
CA LYS A 554 -19.38 -10.72 31.54
C LYS A 554 -18.94 -12.20 31.45
N ALA A 555 -18.05 -12.53 30.51
CA ALA A 555 -17.47 -13.87 30.39
C ALA A 555 -16.65 -14.26 31.63
N CYS A 556 -15.74 -13.41 32.12
CA CYS A 556 -14.99 -13.65 33.37
C CYS A 556 -15.91 -13.75 34.60
N GLU A 557 -16.94 -12.90 34.67
CA GLU A 557 -17.89 -12.88 35.78
C GLU A 557 -18.76 -14.14 35.83
N LEU A 558 -19.05 -14.77 34.68
CA LEU A 558 -19.68 -16.10 34.59
C LEU A 558 -18.68 -17.27 34.67
N GLY A 559 -17.38 -17.02 34.48
CA GLY A 559 -16.29 -17.99 34.62
C GLY A 559 -15.87 -18.70 33.33
N LEU A 560 -16.22 -18.17 32.16
CA LEU A 560 -15.72 -18.66 30.86
C LEU A 560 -14.25 -18.23 30.66
N GLN A 561 -13.47 -19.04 29.93
CA GLN A 561 -12.08 -18.74 29.57
C GLN A 561 -11.74 -19.14 28.13
N VAL A 562 -10.96 -18.33 27.43
CA VAL A 562 -10.41 -18.65 26.10
C VAL A 562 -9.40 -19.79 26.19
N LYS A 563 -9.67 -20.90 25.46
CA LYS A 563 -8.81 -22.10 25.33
C LYS A 563 -7.33 -21.73 25.15
N PRO A 564 -6.37 -22.38 25.85
CA PRO A 564 -5.01 -21.86 26.00
C PRO A 564 -4.20 -21.84 24.70
N TRP A 565 -4.50 -22.73 23.74
CA TRP A 565 -3.84 -22.81 22.44
C TRP A 565 -4.32 -21.78 21.39
N VAL A 566 -5.34 -20.97 21.69
CA VAL A 566 -5.79 -19.89 20.80
C VAL A 566 -4.85 -18.70 20.95
N LYS A 567 -4.25 -18.22 19.86
CA LYS A 567 -3.41 -17.01 19.87
C LYS A 567 -4.30 -15.75 19.90
N THR A 568 -4.67 -15.31 21.10
CA THR A 568 -5.37 -14.05 21.34
C THR A 568 -4.41 -12.87 21.38
N SER A 569 -4.82 -11.73 20.82
CA SER A 569 -4.01 -10.50 20.78
C SER A 569 -4.86 -9.23 20.68
N LEU A 570 -4.43 -8.17 21.36
CA LEU A 570 -4.98 -6.81 21.24
C LEU A 570 -3.89 -5.85 20.72
N ALA A 571 -4.11 -5.23 19.56
CA ALA A 571 -3.17 -4.29 18.93
C ALA A 571 -3.87 -2.93 18.66
N PRO A 572 -3.86 -2.00 19.63
CA PRO A 572 -4.56 -0.73 19.49
C PRO A 572 -3.89 0.24 18.52
N GLY A 573 -4.67 0.95 17.71
CA GLY A 573 -4.14 1.96 16.79
C GLY A 573 -3.79 3.32 17.41
N SER A 574 -4.00 3.55 18.70
CA SER A 574 -3.36 4.66 19.44
C SER A 574 -3.28 4.38 20.94
N GLY A 575 -2.37 5.08 21.64
CA GLY A 575 -2.27 5.04 23.10
C GLY A 575 -3.51 5.58 23.84
N VAL A 576 -4.45 6.23 23.15
CA VAL A 576 -5.73 6.68 23.75
C VAL A 576 -6.62 5.49 24.10
N VAL A 577 -6.59 4.44 23.28
CA VAL A 577 -7.35 3.19 23.49
C VAL A 577 -6.99 2.56 24.84
N THR A 578 -5.69 2.39 25.10
CA THR A 578 -5.17 1.89 26.37
C THR A 578 -5.62 2.76 27.56
N LYS A 579 -5.63 4.09 27.40
CA LYS A 579 -6.08 5.01 28.45
C LYS A 579 -7.56 4.82 28.79
N TYR A 580 -8.47 4.65 27.81
CA TYR A 580 -9.89 4.42 28.13
C TYR A 580 -10.19 2.98 28.59
N LEU A 581 -9.46 1.96 28.09
CA LEU A 581 -9.59 0.58 28.56
C LEU A 581 -9.10 0.40 30.01
N LEU A 582 -8.07 1.16 30.42
CA LEU A 582 -7.64 1.23 31.82
C LEU A 582 -8.61 2.06 32.68
N LYS A 583 -9.08 3.21 32.18
CA LYS A 583 -10.02 4.10 32.92
C LYS A 583 -11.36 3.44 33.22
N SER A 584 -11.89 2.66 32.28
CA SER A 584 -13.11 1.85 32.44
C SER A 584 -12.90 0.61 33.32
N GLY A 585 -11.66 0.25 33.63
CA GLY A 585 -11.31 -0.98 34.34
C GLY A 585 -11.52 -2.26 33.52
N LEU A 586 -11.74 -2.16 32.20
CA LEU A 586 -12.04 -3.30 31.33
C LEU A 586 -10.78 -4.02 30.81
N GLN A 587 -9.63 -3.36 30.75
CA GLN A 587 -8.36 -3.96 30.28
C GLN A 587 -7.99 -5.23 31.04
N LYS A 588 -8.27 -5.32 32.35
CA LYS A 588 -7.96 -6.52 33.15
C LYS A 588 -8.72 -7.76 32.66
N TYR A 589 -10.00 -7.62 32.29
CA TYR A 589 -10.81 -8.73 31.81
C TYR A 589 -10.39 -9.16 30.39
N LEU A 590 -9.93 -8.20 29.56
CA LEU A 590 -9.29 -8.52 28.29
C LEU A 590 -7.99 -9.31 28.51
N ASN A 591 -7.13 -8.90 29.45
CA ASN A 591 -5.93 -9.64 29.85
C ASN A 591 -6.26 -11.05 30.39
N GLU A 592 -7.29 -11.21 31.22
CA GLU A 592 -7.76 -12.50 31.75
C GLU A 592 -8.18 -13.47 30.63
N GLN A 593 -8.70 -12.96 29.51
CA GLN A 593 -9.04 -13.72 28.29
C GLN A 593 -7.87 -13.81 27.28
N GLY A 594 -6.66 -13.38 27.67
CA GLY A 594 -5.45 -13.40 26.84
C GLY A 594 -5.35 -12.28 25.79
N PHE A 595 -6.33 -11.38 25.72
CA PHE A 595 -6.28 -10.14 24.91
C PHE A 595 -5.41 -9.07 25.58
N ASN A 596 -4.21 -9.46 26.03
CA ASN A 596 -3.15 -8.54 26.41
C ASN A 596 -2.78 -7.66 25.21
N ILE A 597 -2.38 -6.42 25.49
CA ILE A 597 -1.83 -5.53 24.46
C ILE A 597 -0.53 -6.16 23.94
N VAL A 598 -0.37 -6.27 22.61
CA VAL A 598 0.82 -6.86 21.97
C VAL A 598 1.70 -5.83 21.25
N GLY A 599 1.18 -4.63 21.00
CA GLY A 599 1.89 -3.54 20.30
C GLY A 599 0.91 -2.49 19.76
N TYR A 600 1.44 -1.36 19.28
CA TYR A 600 0.67 -0.27 18.68
C TYR A 600 0.98 -0.15 17.19
N GLY A 601 0.46 -1.08 16.39
CA GLY A 601 0.75 -1.18 14.96
C GLY A 601 -0.11 -2.22 14.24
N CYS A 602 0.05 -2.31 12.93
CA CYS A 602 -0.86 -3.04 12.02
C CYS A 602 -0.93 -4.56 12.28
N THR A 603 0.15 -5.16 12.82
CA THR A 603 0.19 -6.53 13.36
C THR A 603 -0.60 -7.56 12.52
N THR A 604 -1.57 -8.26 13.09
CA THR A 604 -2.35 -9.32 12.43
C THR A 604 -3.15 -8.82 11.22
N CYS A 605 -3.47 -7.53 11.13
CA CYS A 605 -4.19 -6.97 9.96
C CYS A 605 -3.31 -6.91 8.70
N ILE A 606 -1.99 -6.77 8.85
CA ILE A 606 -1.05 -6.77 7.73
C ILE A 606 -0.46 -8.16 7.44
N GLY A 607 -0.77 -9.15 8.28
CA GLY A 607 -0.19 -10.50 8.24
C GLY A 607 0.99 -10.71 9.19
N ASN A 608 1.39 -9.68 9.96
CA ASN A 608 2.42 -9.78 11.00
C ASN A 608 1.86 -10.43 12.29
N SER A 609 1.13 -11.54 12.14
CA SER A 609 0.50 -12.30 13.23
C SER A 609 1.50 -13.13 14.06
N GLY A 610 2.75 -13.25 13.59
CA GLY A 610 3.78 -14.13 14.14
C GLY A 610 3.40 -15.62 14.05
N ASP A 611 4.36 -16.51 14.32
CA ASP A 611 4.10 -17.95 14.26
C ASP A 611 3.06 -18.40 15.31
N LEU A 612 2.29 -19.45 14.98
CA LEU A 612 1.56 -20.23 15.98
C LEU A 612 2.54 -21.10 16.78
N ASP A 613 2.12 -21.56 17.97
CA ASP A 613 2.91 -22.55 18.72
C ASP A 613 3.14 -23.81 17.87
N ALA A 614 4.33 -24.41 18.00
CA ALA A 614 4.76 -25.53 17.16
C ALA A 614 3.82 -26.75 17.28
N SER A 615 3.24 -27.01 18.45
CA SER A 615 2.27 -28.10 18.64
C SER A 615 0.97 -27.85 17.89
N VAL A 616 0.48 -26.60 17.88
CA VAL A 616 -0.70 -26.16 17.13
C VAL A 616 -0.42 -26.20 15.62
N GLY A 617 0.76 -25.73 15.20
CA GLY A 617 1.17 -25.73 13.80
C GLY A 617 1.28 -27.13 13.21
N ALA A 618 1.87 -28.07 13.95
CA ALA A 618 1.90 -29.49 13.60
C ALA A 618 0.49 -30.10 13.59
N ALA A 619 -0.31 -29.87 14.65
CA ALA A 619 -1.67 -30.39 14.74
C ALA A 619 -2.56 -29.96 13.57
N ILE A 620 -2.40 -28.74 13.05
CA ILE A 620 -3.07 -28.27 11.83
C ILE A 620 -2.52 -28.99 10.58
N THR A 621 -1.19 -28.96 10.39
CA THR A 621 -0.52 -29.37 9.16
C THR A 621 -0.58 -30.88 8.93
N ASP A 622 -0.23 -31.66 9.94
CA ASP A 622 -0.15 -33.13 9.87
C ASP A 622 -1.54 -33.79 9.72
N ASN A 623 -2.61 -33.02 9.94
CA ASN A 623 -3.99 -33.48 9.87
C ASN A 623 -4.84 -32.82 8.77
N ASP A 624 -4.30 -31.87 8.01
CA ASP A 624 -5.03 -30.98 7.09
C ASP A 624 -6.32 -30.36 7.67
N ILE A 625 -6.22 -29.81 8.89
CA ILE A 625 -7.35 -29.13 9.53
C ILE A 625 -7.59 -27.77 8.87
N ILE A 626 -8.83 -27.48 8.46
CA ILE A 626 -9.23 -26.13 8.05
C ILE A 626 -9.35 -25.25 9.31
N ALA A 627 -8.22 -24.73 9.77
CA ALA A 627 -8.14 -23.84 10.93
C ALA A 627 -8.61 -22.41 10.59
N SER A 628 -9.26 -21.77 11.55
CA SER A 628 -9.88 -20.45 11.41
C SER A 628 -9.13 -19.35 12.16
N ALA A 629 -9.08 -18.16 11.56
CA ALA A 629 -8.82 -16.90 12.26
C ALA A 629 -10.09 -16.05 12.33
N VAL A 630 -10.29 -15.33 13.44
CA VAL A 630 -11.31 -14.28 13.56
C VAL A 630 -10.62 -12.98 13.97
N LEU A 631 -10.84 -11.91 13.22
CA LEU A 631 -10.12 -10.64 13.42
C LEU A 631 -10.97 -9.41 13.12
N SER A 632 -10.71 -8.31 13.83
CA SER A 632 -11.34 -7.00 13.56
C SER A 632 -10.64 -6.19 12.47
N GLY A 633 -10.03 -6.88 11.50
CA GLY A 633 -9.40 -6.28 10.33
C GLY A 633 -10.39 -5.91 9.22
N ASN A 634 -9.83 -5.57 8.06
CA ASN A 634 -10.58 -5.28 6.82
C ASN A 634 -10.25 -6.28 5.68
N ARG A 635 -9.20 -7.11 5.81
CA ARG A 635 -8.80 -8.12 4.82
C ARG A 635 -8.60 -9.51 5.43
N ASN A 636 -9.11 -10.52 4.74
CA ASN A 636 -9.21 -11.92 5.17
C ASN A 636 -8.88 -12.93 4.05
N PHE A 637 -8.09 -12.52 3.05
CA PHE A 637 -7.69 -13.41 1.94
C PHE A 637 -6.87 -14.62 2.45
N GLU A 638 -7.00 -15.76 1.79
CA GLU A 638 -6.35 -17.03 2.22
C GLU A 638 -4.82 -16.89 2.23
N GLY A 639 -4.20 -17.02 3.41
CA GLY A 639 -2.76 -16.80 3.62
C GLY A 639 -2.34 -15.35 3.87
N ARG A 640 -3.27 -14.38 3.95
CA ARG A 640 -2.98 -12.98 4.33
C ARG A 640 -2.87 -12.78 5.84
N VAL A 641 -3.68 -13.47 6.63
CA VAL A 641 -3.72 -13.30 8.10
C VAL A 641 -2.62 -14.11 8.77
N HIS A 642 -2.51 -15.39 8.41
CA HIS A 642 -1.44 -16.30 8.81
C HIS A 642 -1.33 -17.43 7.76
N ALA A 643 -0.18 -18.09 7.66
CA ALA A 643 0.04 -19.14 6.66
C ALA A 643 -0.83 -20.40 6.88
N LEU A 644 -1.14 -20.72 8.15
CA LEU A 644 -1.89 -21.92 8.53
C LEU A 644 -3.41 -21.71 8.71
N THR A 645 -3.95 -20.50 8.43
CA THR A 645 -5.39 -20.24 8.54
C THR A 645 -6.04 -20.16 7.16
N ARG A 646 -6.55 -21.32 6.71
CA ARG A 646 -7.28 -21.47 5.42
C ARG A 646 -8.64 -20.76 5.44
N ALA A 647 -9.24 -20.58 6.63
CA ALA A 647 -10.45 -19.78 6.83
C ALA A 647 -10.16 -18.54 7.69
N ASN A 648 -10.67 -17.38 7.28
CA ASN A 648 -10.44 -16.10 7.97
C ASN A 648 -11.71 -15.25 7.94
N TYR A 649 -12.18 -14.80 9.11
CA TYR A 649 -13.43 -14.06 9.26
C TYR A 649 -13.21 -12.67 9.85
N LEU A 650 -13.71 -11.65 9.15
CA LEU A 650 -13.81 -10.28 9.65
C LEU A 650 -14.99 -10.20 10.61
N ALA A 651 -14.79 -9.64 11.80
CA ALA A 651 -15.80 -9.55 12.85
C ALA A 651 -15.62 -8.29 13.70
N SER A 652 -16.67 -7.84 14.39
CA SER A 652 -16.53 -6.77 15.38
C SER A 652 -15.63 -7.22 16.55
N PRO A 653 -14.85 -6.32 17.19
CA PRO A 653 -14.08 -6.65 18.39
C PRO A 653 -14.82 -7.48 19.46
N PRO A 654 -16.10 -7.23 19.83
CA PRO A 654 -16.82 -8.09 20.76
C PRO A 654 -17.15 -9.48 20.19
N LEU A 655 -17.39 -9.62 18.87
CA LEU A 655 -17.50 -10.94 18.23
C LEU A 655 -16.16 -11.68 18.22
N VAL A 656 -15.01 -11.00 18.06
CA VAL A 656 -13.67 -11.63 18.17
C VAL A 656 -13.49 -12.27 19.56
N VAL A 657 -13.95 -11.62 20.63
CA VAL A 657 -13.95 -12.21 21.99
C VAL A 657 -14.90 -13.41 22.08
N ALA A 658 -16.13 -13.30 21.57
CA ALA A 658 -17.11 -14.38 21.60
C ALA A 658 -16.63 -15.65 20.85
N TYR A 659 -16.03 -15.50 19.67
CA TYR A 659 -15.45 -16.60 18.90
C TYR A 659 -14.17 -17.16 19.53
N ALA A 660 -13.38 -16.37 20.27
CA ALA A 660 -12.26 -16.87 21.05
C ALA A 660 -12.72 -17.75 22.22
N LEU A 661 -13.81 -17.38 22.89
CA LEU A 661 -14.41 -18.15 23.99
C LEU A 661 -14.97 -19.49 23.49
N ALA A 662 -15.75 -19.49 22.42
CA ALA A 662 -16.24 -20.72 21.78
C ALA A 662 -15.07 -21.55 21.20
N GLY A 663 -14.06 -20.89 20.64
CA GLY A 663 -12.89 -21.52 20.01
C GLY A 663 -13.20 -22.26 18.71
N THR A 664 -14.33 -21.99 18.07
CA THR A 664 -14.74 -22.55 16.77
C THR A 664 -15.67 -21.57 16.05
N VAL A 665 -15.66 -21.56 14.71
CA VAL A 665 -16.70 -20.89 13.91
C VAL A 665 -17.93 -21.79 13.66
N ASP A 666 -17.82 -23.08 13.97
CA ASP A 666 -18.89 -24.07 13.93
C ASP A 666 -19.82 -23.96 15.17
N ILE A 667 -20.51 -22.82 15.29
CA ILE A 667 -21.41 -22.53 16.41
C ILE A 667 -22.60 -21.67 15.98
N ASP A 668 -23.80 -22.06 16.44
CA ASP A 668 -25.06 -21.33 16.32
C ASP A 668 -25.35 -20.63 17.66
N PHE A 669 -24.91 -19.38 17.80
CA PHE A 669 -25.00 -18.62 19.05
C PHE A 669 -26.43 -18.40 19.60
N ASP A 670 -27.47 -18.60 18.79
CA ASP A 670 -28.87 -18.54 19.24
C ASP A 670 -29.32 -19.85 19.92
N LYS A 671 -28.62 -20.97 19.70
CA LYS A 671 -29.05 -22.32 20.10
C LYS A 671 -28.02 -23.11 20.91
N GLU A 672 -26.74 -22.81 20.75
CA GLU A 672 -25.63 -23.52 21.39
C GLU A 672 -24.94 -22.62 22.44
N PRO A 673 -24.62 -23.15 23.64
CA PRO A 673 -23.87 -22.39 24.64
C PRO A 673 -22.41 -22.20 24.23
N ILE A 674 -21.83 -21.06 24.61
CA ILE A 674 -20.41 -20.74 24.40
C ILE A 674 -19.53 -21.61 25.31
N GLY A 675 -20.05 -22.00 26.48
CA GLY A 675 -19.42 -22.91 27.41
C GLY A 675 -20.25 -23.11 28.67
N VAL A 676 -19.66 -23.80 29.66
CA VAL A 676 -20.25 -24.00 30.99
C VAL A 676 -19.60 -23.02 31.96
N GLY A 677 -20.42 -22.26 32.68
CA GLY A 677 -19.99 -21.30 33.70
C GLY A 677 -19.53 -21.97 34.99
N LYS A 678 -18.92 -21.17 35.88
CA LYS A 678 -18.35 -21.62 37.16
C LYS A 678 -19.36 -22.19 38.17
N ASP A 679 -20.65 -22.04 37.91
CA ASP A 679 -21.76 -22.59 38.70
C ASP A 679 -22.41 -23.82 38.05
N GLY A 680 -21.82 -24.34 36.97
CA GLY A 680 -22.30 -25.51 36.24
C GLY A 680 -23.42 -25.23 35.24
N LYS A 681 -23.85 -23.98 35.05
CA LYS A 681 -24.86 -23.64 34.03
C LYS A 681 -24.24 -23.44 32.65
N GLU A 682 -25.02 -23.73 31.62
CA GLU A 682 -24.74 -23.29 30.25
C GLU A 682 -24.77 -21.76 30.15
N VAL A 683 -23.80 -21.17 29.44
CA VAL A 683 -23.72 -19.73 29.18
C VAL A 683 -23.86 -19.48 27.68
N TYR A 684 -24.87 -18.72 27.30
CA TYR A 684 -25.22 -18.40 25.92
C TYR A 684 -24.67 -17.02 25.51
N PHE A 685 -24.61 -16.75 24.20
CA PHE A 685 -24.13 -15.48 23.65
C PHE A 685 -24.85 -14.25 24.22
N ARG A 686 -26.18 -14.32 24.33
CA ARG A 686 -27.03 -13.28 24.93
C ARG A 686 -26.68 -12.93 26.38
N ASP A 687 -26.07 -13.85 27.12
CA ASP A 687 -25.76 -13.69 28.55
C ASP A 687 -24.47 -12.87 28.75
N ILE A 688 -23.60 -12.81 27.73
CA ILE A 688 -22.36 -12.02 27.72
C ILE A 688 -22.38 -10.82 26.77
N TRP A 689 -23.40 -10.66 25.92
CA TRP A 689 -23.49 -9.52 25.01
C TRP A 689 -23.84 -8.22 25.76
N PRO A 690 -23.19 -7.08 25.44
CA PRO A 690 -23.59 -5.78 25.98
C PRO A 690 -24.76 -5.17 25.22
N SER A 691 -25.60 -4.44 25.94
CA SER A 691 -26.57 -3.49 25.36
C SER A 691 -25.88 -2.23 24.83
N THR A 692 -26.58 -1.51 23.95
CA THR A 692 -26.12 -0.23 23.40
C THR A 692 -25.96 0.82 24.50
N GLU A 693 -26.82 0.75 25.51
CA GLU A 693 -26.84 1.62 26.68
C GLU A 693 -25.62 1.38 27.58
N GLU A 694 -25.26 0.12 27.87
CA GLU A 694 -24.02 -0.22 28.60
C GLU A 694 -22.77 0.28 27.86
N ILE A 695 -22.74 0.18 26.54
CA ILE A 695 -21.63 0.70 25.71
C ILE A 695 -21.58 2.23 25.78
N ALA A 696 -22.72 2.91 25.64
CA ALA A 696 -22.80 4.37 25.67
C ALA A 696 -22.34 4.94 27.03
N GLU A 697 -22.74 4.33 28.15
CA GLU A 697 -22.27 4.72 29.49
C GLU A 697 -20.76 4.49 29.65
N ALA A 698 -20.24 3.36 29.16
CA ALA A 698 -18.80 3.08 29.19
C ALA A 698 -18.00 4.10 28.36
N VAL A 699 -18.49 4.49 27.17
CA VAL A 699 -17.88 5.51 26.31
C VAL A 699 -17.90 6.87 27.01
N GLN A 700 -19.06 7.33 27.46
CA GLN A 700 -19.25 8.66 28.07
C GLN A 700 -18.43 8.84 29.36
N SER A 701 -18.28 7.79 30.15
CA SER A 701 -17.53 7.82 31.42
C SER A 701 -16.00 7.72 31.25
N SER A 702 -15.52 7.20 30.12
CA SER A 702 -14.12 6.78 29.96
C SER A 702 -13.34 7.43 28.82
N VAL A 703 -14.01 7.96 27.77
CA VAL A 703 -13.35 8.59 26.62
C VAL A 703 -13.29 10.10 26.82
N LEU A 704 -12.15 10.61 27.33
CA LEU A 704 -12.02 11.99 27.81
C LEU A 704 -11.00 12.81 26.99
N PRO A 705 -11.24 14.12 26.72
CA PRO A 705 -10.36 14.91 25.84
C PRO A 705 -8.90 14.99 26.25
N ASP A 706 -8.62 14.99 27.56
CA ASP A 706 -7.25 15.07 28.06
C ASP A 706 -6.47 13.77 27.82
N MET A 707 -7.12 12.65 27.48
CA MET A 707 -6.43 11.43 27.01
C MET A 707 -5.81 11.65 25.63
N PHE A 708 -6.54 12.27 24.70
CA PHE A 708 -6.03 12.63 23.38
C PHE A 708 -4.89 13.64 23.51
N LYS A 709 -5.12 14.78 24.20
CA LYS A 709 -4.09 15.81 24.42
C LYS A 709 -2.81 15.23 25.04
N SER A 710 -2.92 14.34 26.03
CA SER A 710 -1.77 13.73 26.69
C SER A 710 -1.11 12.58 25.91
N THR A 711 -1.76 11.99 24.91
CA THR A 711 -1.11 11.03 23.99
C THR A 711 -0.39 11.79 22.88
N TYR A 712 -1.05 12.77 22.29
CA TYR A 712 -0.56 13.50 21.12
C TYR A 712 0.38 14.66 21.44
N LYS A 713 0.53 15.04 22.72
CA LYS A 713 1.70 15.83 23.15
C LYS A 713 2.99 15.02 23.07
N SER A 714 2.98 13.76 23.53
CA SER A 714 4.19 12.91 23.62
C SER A 714 4.53 12.18 22.31
N ILE A 715 3.67 12.24 21.29
CA ILE A 715 3.87 11.47 20.05
C ILE A 715 5.14 11.89 19.28
N THR A 716 5.54 13.17 19.38
CA THR A 716 6.77 13.71 18.78
C THR A 716 7.95 13.71 19.75
N GLU A 717 7.72 13.46 21.05
CA GLU A 717 8.78 13.30 22.07
C GLU A 717 9.49 11.94 21.91
N GLY A 718 8.79 10.94 21.38
CA GLY A 718 9.32 9.63 21.01
C GLY A 718 9.63 8.68 22.18
N ASN A 719 9.81 7.41 21.87
CA ASN A 719 10.23 6.41 22.86
C ASN A 719 11.77 6.45 23.03
N PRO A 720 12.33 5.98 24.17
CA PRO A 720 13.77 6.04 24.42
C PRO A 720 14.61 5.34 23.34
N MET A 721 14.19 4.16 22.89
CA MET A 721 14.92 3.39 21.86
C MET A 721 14.99 4.13 20.54
N TRP A 722 13.94 4.87 20.15
CA TRP A 722 13.97 5.77 19.00
C TRP A 722 14.90 6.96 19.23
N ASN A 723 14.85 7.57 20.42
CA ASN A 723 15.63 8.75 20.76
C ASN A 723 17.15 8.46 20.81
N ASP A 724 17.52 7.27 21.27
CA ASP A 724 18.91 6.78 21.35
C ASP A 724 19.53 6.40 19.99
N LEU A 725 18.73 6.28 18.91
CA LEU A 725 19.26 6.07 17.54
C LEU A 725 20.15 7.24 17.11
N SER A 726 21.45 7.04 17.05
CA SER A 726 22.38 8.00 16.45
C SER A 726 22.13 8.11 14.95
N VAL A 727 22.03 9.33 14.44
CA VAL A 727 21.85 9.62 13.01
C VAL A 727 22.69 10.84 12.62
N PRO A 728 23.31 10.86 11.42
CA PRO A 728 24.11 12.00 10.97
C PRO A 728 23.25 13.24 10.73
N GLU A 729 23.87 14.42 10.81
CA GLU A 729 23.23 15.71 10.45
C GLU A 729 23.44 16.08 8.98
N ALA A 730 24.11 15.22 8.21
CA ALA A 730 24.35 15.41 6.78
C ALA A 730 23.04 15.48 5.98
N LYS A 731 23.01 16.36 4.98
CA LYS A 731 21.81 16.59 4.13
C LYS A 731 21.71 15.69 2.91
N LEU A 732 22.84 15.14 2.47
CA LEU A 732 22.94 13.95 1.64
C LEU A 732 22.99 12.72 2.57
N TYR A 733 22.59 11.56 2.09
CA TYR A 733 22.70 10.33 2.88
C TYR A 733 24.15 9.78 2.83
N THR A 734 24.44 8.74 3.61
CA THR A 734 25.74 8.06 3.58
C THR A 734 25.48 6.57 3.44
N TRP A 735 25.44 6.12 2.18
CA TRP A 735 25.13 4.74 1.80
C TRP A 735 26.19 3.76 2.34
N ASP A 736 25.78 2.82 3.19
CA ASP A 736 26.66 1.71 3.61
C ASP A 736 26.56 0.56 2.61
N GLN A 737 27.68 0.29 1.93
CA GLN A 737 27.82 -0.80 0.96
C GLN A 737 27.62 -2.20 1.57
N ASN A 738 27.70 -2.34 2.90
CA ASN A 738 27.41 -3.58 3.63
C ASN A 738 25.92 -3.73 3.97
N SER A 739 25.10 -2.69 3.75
CA SER A 739 23.67 -2.72 4.08
C SER A 739 22.93 -3.84 3.34
N THR A 740 21.90 -4.35 4.02
CA THR A 740 20.87 -5.21 3.42
C THR A 740 19.45 -4.62 3.56
N TYR A 741 19.33 -3.36 3.99
CA TYR A 741 18.04 -2.67 4.16
C TYR A 741 17.92 -1.35 3.39
N ILE A 742 19.00 -0.58 3.25
CA ILE A 742 19.08 0.73 2.61
C ILE A 742 20.25 0.73 1.62
N HIS A 743 19.96 0.73 0.32
CA HIS A 743 20.95 0.71 -0.76
C HIS A 743 20.71 1.90 -1.70
N GLU A 744 21.78 2.37 -2.34
CA GLU A 744 21.71 3.48 -3.30
C GLU A 744 20.95 3.01 -4.55
N PRO A 745 19.75 3.55 -4.84
CA PRO A 745 18.91 3.02 -5.90
C PRO A 745 19.53 3.37 -7.25
N PRO A 746 19.69 2.41 -8.19
CA PRO A 746 20.45 2.64 -9.40
C PRO A 746 19.77 3.59 -10.41
N TYR A 747 18.53 4.03 -10.15
CA TYR A 747 17.67 4.75 -11.08
C TYR A 747 18.19 6.12 -11.56
N PHE A 748 19.23 6.65 -10.92
CA PHE A 748 19.82 7.96 -11.23
C PHE A 748 21.29 7.86 -11.64
N ASN A 749 21.82 6.64 -11.81
CA ASN A 749 23.14 6.45 -12.39
C ASN A 749 23.17 7.06 -13.80
N ASN A 750 24.35 7.53 -14.22
CA ASN A 750 24.62 8.09 -15.54
C ASN A 750 23.67 9.23 -16.03
N MET A 751 22.75 9.71 -15.20
CA MET A 751 21.77 10.75 -15.53
C MET A 751 22.46 12.00 -16.08
N THR A 752 21.88 12.58 -17.13
CA THR A 752 22.42 13.74 -17.85
C THR A 752 21.47 14.94 -17.80
N MET A 753 22.03 16.13 -18.01
CA MET A 753 21.29 17.42 -18.02
C MET A 753 20.38 17.61 -19.24
N ASP A 754 20.61 16.85 -20.30
CA ASP A 754 19.73 16.77 -21.46
C ASP A 754 19.40 15.28 -21.62
N PRO A 755 18.12 14.87 -21.52
CA PRO A 755 17.76 13.45 -21.43
C PRO A 755 17.97 12.71 -22.77
N PRO A 756 18.17 11.38 -22.75
CA PRO A 756 18.28 10.58 -23.96
C PRO A 756 16.90 10.40 -24.62
N GLY A 757 16.65 11.14 -25.71
CA GLY A 757 15.37 11.15 -26.45
C GLY A 757 14.79 9.77 -26.78
N PRO A 758 13.47 9.65 -27.03
CA PRO A 758 12.72 8.40 -26.79
C PRO A 758 13.18 7.22 -27.64
N HIS A 759 13.22 6.03 -27.05
CA HIS A 759 13.73 4.80 -27.68
C HIS A 759 12.60 3.78 -27.92
N GLY A 760 12.46 3.32 -29.17
CA GLY A 760 11.46 2.31 -29.54
C GLY A 760 11.87 0.89 -29.16
N VAL A 761 10.96 0.13 -28.54
CA VAL A 761 11.17 -1.26 -28.13
C VAL A 761 11.21 -2.17 -29.37
N LYS A 762 12.32 -2.89 -29.58
CA LYS A 762 12.55 -3.69 -30.79
C LYS A 762 13.08 -5.09 -30.49
N ASP A 763 12.54 -6.09 -31.20
CA ASP A 763 12.93 -7.50 -31.10
C ASP A 763 12.92 -8.04 -29.65
N ALA A 764 12.09 -7.48 -28.78
CA ALA A 764 12.03 -7.78 -27.35
C ALA A 764 11.39 -9.15 -27.05
N TYR A 765 11.90 -9.86 -26.05
CA TYR A 765 11.37 -11.17 -25.66
C TYR A 765 10.23 -11.06 -24.64
N CYS A 766 9.29 -12.01 -24.64
CA CYS A 766 8.33 -12.13 -23.55
C CYS A 766 9.03 -12.72 -22.31
N LEU A 767 9.17 -11.94 -21.24
CA LEU A 767 9.66 -12.45 -19.95
C LEU A 767 8.60 -13.31 -19.26
N LEU A 768 7.33 -12.93 -19.37
CA LEU A 768 6.18 -13.49 -18.66
C LEU A 768 4.90 -13.37 -19.49
N ASN A 769 4.10 -14.44 -19.54
CA ASN A 769 2.78 -14.43 -20.17
C ASN A 769 1.73 -14.87 -19.15
N PHE A 770 0.75 -14.02 -18.84
CA PHE A 770 -0.18 -14.20 -17.73
C PHE A 770 -1.65 -14.34 -18.16
N GLY A 771 -2.47 -14.83 -17.22
CA GLY A 771 -3.93 -14.72 -17.27
C GLY A 771 -4.45 -13.39 -16.71
N ASP A 772 -5.75 -13.36 -16.40
CA ASP A 772 -6.42 -12.21 -15.80
C ASP A 772 -6.15 -12.06 -14.28
N SER A 773 -6.38 -10.86 -13.74
CA SER A 773 -6.35 -10.50 -12.31
C SER A 773 -5.02 -10.79 -11.57
N ILE A 774 -3.88 -10.59 -12.23
CA ILE A 774 -2.55 -10.60 -11.59
C ILE A 774 -2.43 -9.41 -10.63
N THR A 775 -2.50 -9.68 -9.33
CA THR A 775 -2.44 -8.64 -8.31
C THR A 775 -1.01 -8.13 -8.05
N THR A 776 -0.85 -6.94 -7.44
CA THR A 776 0.45 -6.43 -7.00
C THR A 776 1.14 -7.31 -5.95
N ASP A 777 0.41 -8.20 -5.26
CA ASP A 777 0.99 -9.25 -4.41
C ASP A 777 1.72 -10.34 -5.20
N HIS A 778 1.33 -10.60 -6.45
CA HIS A 778 2.05 -11.51 -7.35
C HIS A 778 3.29 -10.83 -7.95
N ILE A 779 3.16 -9.56 -8.36
CA ILE A 779 4.24 -8.76 -8.98
C ILE A 779 5.33 -8.41 -7.94
N SER A 780 4.92 -7.95 -6.75
CA SER A 780 5.81 -7.53 -5.66
C SER A 780 5.28 -8.05 -4.31
N PRO A 781 5.62 -9.29 -3.91
CA PRO A 781 5.23 -9.83 -2.60
C PRO A 781 5.81 -8.99 -1.46
N ALA A 782 5.11 -8.93 -0.33
CA ALA A 782 5.53 -8.17 0.86
C ALA A 782 5.78 -9.04 2.11
N GLY A 783 5.40 -10.31 2.08
CA GLY A 783 5.56 -11.24 3.21
C GLY A 783 6.97 -11.84 3.34
N SER A 784 7.07 -12.97 4.04
CA SER A 784 8.32 -13.67 4.34
C SER A 784 9.07 -14.11 3.07
N ILE A 785 10.40 -14.01 3.10
CA ILE A 785 11.27 -14.40 1.99
C ILE A 785 11.41 -15.94 1.96
N HIS A 786 11.06 -16.57 0.83
CA HIS A 786 11.11 -18.03 0.72
C HIS A 786 12.56 -18.54 0.66
N LYS A 787 12.88 -19.58 1.45
CA LYS A 787 14.26 -20.09 1.65
C LYS A 787 15.04 -20.42 0.37
N ASP A 788 14.34 -20.85 -0.69
CA ASP A 788 14.96 -21.30 -1.94
C ASP A 788 14.97 -20.20 -3.03
N SER A 789 14.53 -18.97 -2.71
CA SER A 789 14.42 -17.83 -3.64
C SER A 789 15.77 -17.17 -3.96
N PRO A 790 15.88 -16.41 -5.07
CA PRO A 790 17.07 -15.60 -5.37
C PRO A 790 17.41 -14.58 -4.26
N ALA A 791 16.39 -14.00 -3.62
CA ALA A 791 16.56 -13.08 -2.50
C ALA A 791 17.14 -13.76 -1.25
N ALA A 792 16.70 -14.98 -0.93
CA ALA A 792 17.25 -15.76 0.18
C ALA A 792 18.71 -16.15 -0.06
N LYS A 793 19.08 -16.54 -1.29
CA LYS A 793 20.49 -16.81 -1.65
C LYS A 793 21.36 -15.57 -1.43
N PHE A 794 20.97 -14.44 -2.02
CA PHE A 794 21.67 -13.16 -1.85
C PHE A 794 21.84 -12.75 -0.38
N LEU A 795 20.82 -12.95 0.46
CA LEU A 795 20.90 -12.67 1.89
C LEU A 795 21.90 -13.61 2.60
N LEU A 796 21.91 -14.89 2.28
CA LEU A 796 22.89 -15.85 2.82
C LEU A 796 24.33 -15.53 2.34
N ASP A 797 24.50 -15.15 1.08
CA ASP A 797 25.79 -14.75 0.49
C ASP A 797 26.32 -13.45 1.14
N ARG A 798 25.42 -12.57 1.62
CA ARG A 798 25.72 -11.40 2.47
C ARG A 798 25.84 -11.72 3.96
N GLY A 799 25.77 -13.00 4.37
CA GLY A 799 25.95 -13.43 5.75
C GLY A 799 24.73 -13.25 6.68
N VAL A 800 23.54 -12.99 6.14
CA VAL A 800 22.30 -12.84 6.92
C VAL A 800 21.70 -14.20 7.25
N ASP A 801 21.55 -14.49 8.54
CA ASP A 801 20.89 -15.70 9.04
C ASP A 801 19.43 -15.81 8.55
N ARG A 802 18.96 -17.04 8.28
CA ARG A 802 17.58 -17.27 7.80
C ARG A 802 16.48 -16.67 8.71
N LYS A 803 16.73 -16.59 10.02
CA LYS A 803 15.81 -15.99 11.00
C LYS A 803 15.70 -14.46 10.85
N ASP A 804 16.73 -13.82 10.31
CA ASP A 804 16.90 -12.37 10.16
C ASP A 804 16.64 -11.88 8.74
N PHE A 805 16.26 -12.77 7.81
CA PHE A 805 15.76 -12.39 6.47
C PHE A 805 14.66 -11.31 6.53
N ASN A 806 13.83 -11.33 7.59
CA ASN A 806 12.67 -10.46 7.76
C ASN A 806 11.68 -10.65 6.58
N SER A 807 10.93 -9.62 6.22
CA SER A 807 9.93 -9.64 5.15
C SER A 807 10.38 -8.85 3.92
N TYR A 808 9.88 -9.19 2.73
CA TYR A 808 10.08 -8.35 1.54
C TYR A 808 9.62 -6.90 1.79
N GLY A 809 8.54 -6.69 2.55
CA GLY A 809 8.06 -5.35 2.95
C GLY A 809 9.10 -4.53 3.72
N SER A 810 9.87 -5.18 4.62
CA SER A 810 10.97 -4.52 5.34
C SER A 810 12.18 -4.21 4.45
N ARG A 811 12.45 -5.01 3.42
CA ARG A 811 13.64 -4.90 2.55
C ARG A 811 13.50 -3.86 1.42
N ARG A 812 12.43 -3.06 1.43
CA ARG A 812 12.06 -2.13 0.35
C ARG A 812 12.98 -0.92 0.13
N GLY A 813 13.93 -0.65 1.03
CA GLY A 813 15.00 0.33 0.78
C GLY A 813 16.21 -0.27 0.05
N ASN A 814 16.18 -1.57 -0.28
CA ASN A 814 17.25 -2.28 -0.96
C ASN A 814 16.72 -2.89 -2.27
N ASP A 815 17.08 -2.27 -3.39
CA ASP A 815 16.63 -2.66 -4.73
C ASP A 815 17.16 -4.04 -5.15
N GLU A 816 18.38 -4.39 -4.72
CA GLU A 816 18.99 -5.69 -4.96
C GLU A 816 18.10 -6.85 -4.49
N ILE A 817 17.50 -6.74 -3.30
CA ILE A 817 16.58 -7.75 -2.74
C ILE A 817 15.21 -7.66 -3.41
N MET A 818 14.72 -6.45 -3.71
CA MET A 818 13.37 -6.26 -4.26
C MET A 818 13.26 -6.66 -5.74
N ALA A 819 14.28 -6.43 -6.55
CA ALA A 819 14.38 -7.00 -7.89
C ALA A 819 14.39 -8.54 -7.83
N ARG A 820 15.16 -9.13 -6.91
CA ARG A 820 15.18 -10.58 -6.62
C ARG A 820 13.86 -11.11 -6.02
N GLY A 821 13.00 -10.23 -5.50
CA GLY A 821 11.64 -10.52 -5.04
C GLY A 821 10.55 -10.29 -6.10
N THR A 822 10.87 -9.66 -7.22
CA THR A 822 9.89 -9.30 -8.25
C THR A 822 9.42 -10.56 -9.00
N PHE A 823 8.10 -10.72 -9.10
CA PHE A 823 7.41 -11.95 -9.51
C PHE A 823 7.78 -13.21 -8.67
N ALA A 824 8.37 -13.06 -7.48
CA ALA A 824 8.79 -14.17 -6.63
C ALA A 824 7.66 -14.86 -5.83
N ASN A 825 6.39 -14.52 -6.11
CA ASN A 825 5.24 -15.09 -5.39
C ASN A 825 5.04 -16.58 -5.75
N ILE A 826 5.00 -17.44 -4.74
CA ILE A 826 4.87 -18.90 -4.90
C ILE A 826 3.54 -19.38 -5.52
N ARG A 827 2.53 -18.50 -5.65
CA ARG A 827 1.23 -18.79 -6.26
C ARG A 827 1.05 -18.22 -7.68
N ILE A 828 2.06 -17.55 -8.24
CA ILE A 828 1.95 -16.98 -9.60
C ILE A 828 1.85 -18.09 -10.65
N VAL A 829 1.07 -17.87 -11.72
CA VAL A 829 0.83 -18.85 -12.79
C VAL A 829 1.22 -18.24 -14.12
N ASN A 830 2.27 -18.79 -14.75
CA ASN A 830 2.84 -18.30 -16.00
C ASN A 830 2.45 -19.24 -17.15
N LYS A 831 1.80 -18.72 -18.19
CA LYS A 831 1.38 -19.46 -19.39
C LYS A 831 2.58 -20.09 -20.11
N LEU A 832 3.77 -19.48 -20.07
CA LEU A 832 5.02 -20.03 -20.64
C LEU A 832 5.45 -21.36 -20.00
N LEU A 833 4.90 -21.72 -18.82
CA LEU A 833 5.17 -22.98 -18.13
C LEU A 833 4.02 -23.98 -18.22
N ASN A 834 3.09 -23.82 -19.16
CA ASN A 834 1.93 -24.69 -19.36
C ASN A 834 1.05 -24.86 -18.09
N GLY A 835 0.98 -23.83 -17.25
CA GLY A 835 0.20 -23.84 -16.00
C GLY A 835 0.93 -24.34 -14.76
N GLU A 836 2.27 -24.56 -14.81
CA GLU A 836 3.07 -24.73 -13.59
C GLU A 836 2.90 -23.52 -12.66
N VAL A 837 2.55 -23.76 -11.40
CA VAL A 837 2.42 -22.73 -10.37
C VAL A 837 3.78 -22.49 -9.71
N GLY A 838 4.26 -21.25 -9.71
CA GLY A 838 5.49 -20.88 -9.01
C GLY A 838 6.28 -19.74 -9.69
N PRO A 839 7.31 -19.21 -9.00
CA PRO A 839 8.00 -17.97 -9.37
C PRO A 839 9.07 -18.20 -10.44
N LYS A 840 8.65 -18.69 -11.61
CA LYS A 840 9.53 -19.14 -12.69
C LYS A 840 9.09 -18.61 -14.06
N THR A 841 10.01 -18.67 -15.01
CA THR A 841 9.71 -18.48 -16.44
C THR A 841 10.64 -19.33 -17.31
N VAL A 842 10.43 -19.30 -18.63
CA VAL A 842 11.33 -19.89 -19.63
C VAL A 842 12.21 -18.79 -20.21
N HIS A 843 13.53 -18.98 -20.18
CA HIS A 843 14.46 -18.16 -20.97
C HIS A 843 14.43 -18.64 -22.43
N ILE A 844 13.65 -17.96 -23.26
CA ILE A 844 13.26 -18.40 -24.62
C ILE A 844 14.48 -18.78 -25.49
N PRO A 845 15.61 -18.04 -25.50
CA PRO A 845 16.78 -18.40 -26.31
C PRO A 845 17.47 -19.72 -25.95
N SER A 846 17.30 -20.25 -24.73
CA SER A 846 17.88 -21.54 -24.31
C SER A 846 16.89 -22.61 -23.89
N GLY A 847 15.59 -22.27 -23.75
CA GLY A 847 14.55 -23.17 -23.27
C GLY A 847 14.64 -23.54 -21.78
N GLU A 848 15.56 -22.93 -21.03
CA GLU A 848 15.74 -23.22 -19.60
C GLU A 848 14.57 -22.68 -18.75
N LYS A 849 14.06 -23.51 -17.85
CA LYS A 849 13.17 -23.08 -16.75
C LYS A 849 14.01 -22.49 -15.62
N LEU A 850 13.88 -21.20 -15.38
CA LEU A 850 14.65 -20.44 -14.38
C LEU A 850 13.69 -19.70 -13.42
N SER A 851 14.21 -19.12 -12.33
CA SER A 851 13.44 -18.09 -11.62
C SER A 851 13.29 -16.85 -12.51
N VAL A 852 12.28 -16.02 -12.25
CA VAL A 852 12.04 -14.83 -13.08
C VAL A 852 13.22 -13.86 -13.04
N PHE A 853 13.83 -13.66 -11.86
CA PHE A 853 15.03 -12.84 -11.71
C PHE A 853 16.23 -13.40 -12.48
N ASP A 854 16.45 -14.72 -12.44
CA ASP A 854 17.60 -15.34 -13.14
C ASP A 854 17.43 -15.26 -14.66
N ALA A 855 16.21 -15.42 -15.17
CA ALA A 855 15.89 -15.28 -16.60
C ALA A 855 16.04 -13.83 -17.07
N ALA A 856 15.49 -12.87 -16.33
CA ALA A 856 15.63 -11.44 -16.61
C ALA A 856 17.11 -11.01 -16.60
N SER A 857 17.88 -11.50 -15.63
CA SER A 857 19.33 -11.26 -15.56
C SER A 857 20.07 -11.77 -16.80
N LYS A 858 19.68 -12.92 -17.37
CA LYS A 858 20.24 -13.44 -18.63
C LYS A 858 19.90 -12.55 -19.82
N TYR A 859 18.64 -12.10 -19.96
CA TYR A 859 18.25 -11.18 -21.04
C TYR A 859 19.00 -9.83 -20.94
N LYS A 860 19.05 -9.23 -19.75
CA LYS A 860 19.76 -7.96 -19.49
C LYS A 860 21.26 -8.07 -19.78
N ALA A 861 21.91 -9.16 -19.36
CA ALA A 861 23.32 -9.43 -19.67
C ALA A 861 23.60 -9.70 -21.16
N ALA A 862 22.59 -10.09 -21.94
CA ALA A 862 22.67 -10.27 -23.38
C ALA A 862 22.32 -9.00 -24.19
N GLY A 863 21.95 -7.89 -23.53
CA GLY A 863 21.48 -6.67 -24.18
C GLY A 863 20.13 -6.85 -24.88
N GLN A 864 19.24 -7.68 -24.32
CA GLN A 864 17.94 -8.03 -24.90
C GLN A 864 16.80 -7.43 -24.08
N ASP A 865 16.02 -6.55 -24.71
CA ASP A 865 14.79 -5.99 -24.12
C ASP A 865 13.76 -7.08 -23.81
N THR A 866 12.90 -6.83 -22.82
CA THR A 866 11.80 -7.72 -22.49
C THR A 866 10.46 -7.01 -22.34
N ILE A 867 9.38 -7.76 -22.54
CA ILE A 867 7.99 -7.35 -22.29
C ILE A 867 7.24 -8.35 -21.42
N VAL A 868 6.10 -7.94 -20.88
CA VAL A 868 5.13 -8.83 -20.21
C VAL A 868 3.82 -8.85 -21.00
N LEU A 869 3.24 -10.04 -21.20
CA LEU A 869 1.87 -10.21 -21.69
C LEU A 869 0.94 -10.55 -20.52
N ALA A 870 -0.26 -9.95 -20.47
CA ALA A 870 -1.21 -10.15 -19.38
C ALA A 870 -2.68 -10.15 -19.82
N GLY A 871 -3.55 -10.65 -18.94
CA GLY A 871 -4.99 -10.58 -19.08
C GLY A 871 -5.60 -9.23 -18.70
N ALA A 872 -6.84 -9.24 -18.25
CA ALA A 872 -7.53 -8.11 -17.63
C ALA A 872 -7.04 -7.87 -16.18
N GLU A 873 -7.30 -6.67 -15.65
CA GLU A 873 -7.07 -6.30 -14.24
C GLU A 873 -5.62 -6.49 -13.76
N TYR A 874 -4.65 -6.32 -14.66
CA TYR A 874 -3.22 -6.41 -14.33
C TYR A 874 -2.81 -5.31 -13.34
N GLY A 875 -2.18 -5.70 -12.24
CA GLY A 875 -1.78 -4.80 -11.15
C GLY A 875 -2.83 -4.52 -10.10
N SER A 876 -3.86 -5.35 -9.97
CA SER A 876 -4.93 -5.15 -8.98
C SER A 876 -4.43 -5.26 -7.51
N GLY A 877 -5.02 -4.52 -6.57
CA GLY A 877 -4.76 -4.67 -5.12
C GLY A 877 -4.04 -3.47 -4.46
N SER A 878 -3.03 -3.75 -3.62
CA SER A 878 -2.32 -2.69 -2.87
C SER A 878 -1.45 -1.81 -3.78
N SER A 879 -1.34 -0.53 -3.44
CA SER A 879 -0.59 0.51 -4.19
C SER A 879 0.94 0.42 -4.03
N ARG A 880 1.52 -0.71 -4.47
CA ARG A 880 2.96 -0.98 -4.36
C ARG A 880 3.73 -0.33 -5.52
N ASP A 881 4.59 0.62 -5.20
CA ASP A 881 5.58 1.21 -6.10
C ASP A 881 6.55 0.16 -6.67
N TRP A 882 6.96 -0.79 -5.82
CA TRP A 882 7.78 -1.93 -6.18
C TRP A 882 7.15 -2.90 -7.19
N ALA A 883 5.85 -2.76 -7.49
CA ALA A 883 5.25 -3.47 -8.62
C ALA A 883 5.61 -2.86 -9.99
N ALA A 884 6.20 -1.66 -10.04
CA ALA A 884 6.75 -1.04 -11.26
C ALA A 884 8.29 -0.89 -11.19
N LYS A 885 8.83 -0.41 -10.05
CA LYS A 885 10.29 -0.33 -9.83
C LYS A 885 10.97 -1.70 -10.04
N GLY A 886 10.34 -2.77 -9.58
CA GLY A 886 10.79 -4.15 -9.76
C GLY A 886 10.91 -4.56 -11.24
N PRO A 887 9.81 -4.59 -12.03
CA PRO A 887 9.87 -4.95 -13.44
C PRO A 887 10.80 -4.07 -14.30
N MET A 888 10.93 -2.77 -13.99
CA MET A 888 11.88 -1.88 -14.65
C MET A 888 13.32 -2.38 -14.43
N LEU A 889 13.71 -2.69 -13.18
CA LEU A 889 15.05 -3.22 -12.88
C LEU A 889 15.34 -4.56 -13.57
N LEU A 890 14.30 -5.40 -13.74
CA LEU A 890 14.35 -6.64 -14.52
C LEU A 890 14.49 -6.42 -16.04
N GLY A 891 14.41 -5.19 -16.55
CA GLY A 891 14.51 -4.88 -17.98
C GLY A 891 13.20 -5.06 -18.76
N VAL A 892 12.04 -4.91 -18.10
CA VAL A 892 10.74 -4.88 -18.77
C VAL A 892 10.48 -3.49 -19.32
N LYS A 893 10.48 -3.32 -20.65
CA LYS A 893 10.21 -2.05 -21.32
C LYS A 893 8.72 -1.78 -21.59
N ALA A 894 7.91 -2.83 -21.68
CA ALA A 894 6.47 -2.72 -21.90
C ALA A 894 5.65 -3.83 -21.23
N VAL A 895 4.40 -3.53 -20.92
CA VAL A 895 3.37 -4.51 -20.56
C VAL A 895 2.23 -4.41 -21.56
N ILE A 896 1.81 -5.53 -22.15
CA ILE A 896 0.62 -5.60 -23.02
C ILE A 896 -0.46 -6.41 -22.31
N ALA A 897 -1.54 -5.74 -21.90
CA ALA A 897 -2.62 -6.29 -21.10
C ALA A 897 -3.99 -6.09 -21.78
N LYS A 898 -5.03 -6.82 -21.35
CA LYS A 898 -6.42 -6.46 -21.73
C LYS A 898 -6.88 -5.20 -20.99
N SER A 899 -6.48 -5.07 -19.72
CA SER A 899 -6.69 -3.88 -18.90
C SER A 899 -5.76 -3.83 -17.69
N PHE A 900 -5.54 -2.62 -17.16
CA PHE A 900 -4.74 -2.35 -15.97
C PHE A 900 -5.63 -1.84 -14.82
N GLU A 901 -5.19 -2.02 -13.58
CA GLU A 901 -5.64 -1.21 -12.45
C GLU A 901 -5.05 0.22 -12.54
N ARG A 902 -5.79 1.25 -12.11
CA ARG A 902 -5.43 2.67 -12.23
C ARG A 902 -4.07 3.00 -11.59
N ILE A 903 -3.86 2.65 -10.32
CA ILE A 903 -2.64 2.98 -9.58
C ILE A 903 -1.44 2.24 -10.17
N HIS A 904 -1.63 0.98 -10.57
CA HIS A 904 -0.56 0.24 -11.23
C HIS A 904 -0.21 0.83 -12.60
N ARG A 905 -1.19 1.29 -13.40
CA ARG A 905 -0.93 2.03 -14.64
C ARG A 905 -0.09 3.28 -14.36
N SER A 906 -0.47 4.10 -13.39
CA SER A 906 0.32 5.29 -12.99
C SER A 906 1.77 4.92 -12.66
N ASN A 907 1.96 3.88 -11.83
CA ASN A 907 3.28 3.45 -11.40
C ASN A 907 4.14 2.92 -12.57
N LEU A 908 3.55 2.24 -13.56
CA LEU A 908 4.27 1.78 -14.76
C LEU A 908 4.80 2.98 -15.58
N VAL A 909 3.96 3.98 -15.87
CA VAL A 909 4.38 5.21 -16.57
C VAL A 909 5.42 5.98 -15.76
N GLY A 910 5.24 6.06 -14.44
CA GLY A 910 6.17 6.72 -13.53
C GLY A 910 7.57 6.09 -13.46
N MET A 911 7.74 4.85 -13.92
CA MET A 911 9.01 4.12 -14.03
C MET A 911 9.40 3.79 -15.48
N GLY A 912 8.87 4.50 -16.47
CA GLY A 912 9.27 4.33 -17.87
C GLY A 912 8.88 2.99 -18.52
N ILE A 913 7.83 2.32 -18.03
CA ILE A 913 7.32 1.07 -18.62
C ILE A 913 6.04 1.37 -19.41
N ILE A 914 6.06 1.13 -20.73
CA ILE A 914 4.89 1.38 -21.59
C ILE A 914 3.70 0.50 -21.16
N PRO A 915 2.54 1.07 -20.78
CA PRO A 915 1.32 0.30 -20.59
C PRO A 915 0.53 0.25 -21.90
N LEU A 916 0.44 -0.91 -22.54
CA LEU A 916 -0.34 -1.14 -23.76
C LEU A 916 -1.61 -1.94 -23.47
N CYS A 917 -2.76 -1.45 -23.93
CA CYS A 917 -4.00 -2.23 -23.96
C CYS A 917 -4.20 -2.85 -25.35
N PHE A 918 -4.57 -4.13 -25.42
CA PHE A 918 -5.16 -4.72 -26.62
C PHE A 918 -6.45 -3.97 -27.02
N LYS A 919 -6.86 -4.07 -28.30
CA LYS A 919 -8.15 -3.51 -28.74
C LYS A 919 -9.34 -4.27 -28.14
N ALA A 920 -10.50 -3.62 -28.12
CA ALA A 920 -11.71 -4.18 -27.54
C ALA A 920 -12.14 -5.47 -28.27
N GLY A 921 -12.05 -6.61 -27.58
CA GLY A 921 -12.30 -7.94 -28.15
C GLY A 921 -11.04 -8.71 -28.56
N GLU A 922 -9.86 -8.10 -28.47
CA GLU A 922 -8.56 -8.74 -28.71
C GLU A 922 -7.82 -9.01 -27.39
N ASP A 923 -6.99 -10.05 -27.40
CA ASP A 923 -6.04 -10.41 -26.36
C ASP A 923 -4.96 -11.36 -26.92
N GLY A 924 -4.01 -11.78 -26.06
CA GLY A 924 -2.98 -12.73 -26.46
C GLY A 924 -3.50 -14.09 -26.95
N ASP A 925 -4.65 -14.57 -26.47
CA ASP A 925 -5.14 -15.91 -26.84
C ASP A 925 -5.87 -15.86 -28.20
N THR A 926 -6.65 -14.81 -28.45
CA THR A 926 -7.36 -14.54 -29.73
C THR A 926 -6.40 -14.18 -30.86
N LEU A 927 -5.36 -13.39 -30.59
CA LEU A 927 -4.25 -13.10 -31.52
C LEU A 927 -3.26 -14.28 -31.64
N GLN A 928 -3.46 -15.36 -30.85
CA GLN A 928 -2.65 -16.58 -30.81
C GLN A 928 -1.16 -16.29 -30.50
N LEU A 929 -0.89 -15.30 -29.64
CA LEU A 929 0.43 -14.92 -29.15
C LEU A 929 0.90 -15.95 -28.11
N THR A 930 1.92 -16.73 -28.47
CA THR A 930 2.47 -17.78 -27.62
C THR A 930 3.40 -17.24 -26.54
N GLY A 931 3.88 -16.01 -26.70
CA GLY A 931 4.97 -15.42 -25.92
C GLY A 931 6.35 -15.94 -26.34
N HIS A 932 6.47 -16.82 -27.33
CA HIS A 932 7.77 -17.27 -27.87
C HIS A 932 8.25 -16.43 -29.06
N GLU A 933 7.43 -15.49 -29.53
CA GLU A 933 7.78 -14.50 -30.54
C GLU A 933 8.70 -13.42 -29.95
N ARG A 934 9.43 -12.70 -30.82
CA ARG A 934 10.01 -11.38 -30.47
C ARG A 934 9.08 -10.27 -30.91
N TYR A 935 9.03 -9.19 -30.12
CA TYR A 935 8.04 -8.11 -30.21
C TYR A 935 8.71 -6.77 -30.49
N THR A 936 8.20 -6.05 -31.49
CA THR A 936 8.62 -4.68 -31.83
C THR A 936 7.42 -3.75 -31.77
N ILE A 937 7.54 -2.66 -30.99
CA ILE A 937 6.50 -1.66 -30.73
C ILE A 937 6.85 -0.39 -31.50
N ASP A 938 5.98 -0.02 -32.43
CA ASP A 938 6.11 1.14 -33.31
C ASP A 938 5.62 2.40 -32.55
N LEU A 939 6.55 3.22 -32.08
CA LEU A 939 6.31 4.47 -31.35
C LEU A 939 6.99 5.65 -32.07
N PRO A 940 6.40 6.87 -32.01
CA PRO A 940 7.03 8.07 -32.55
C PRO A 940 8.42 8.33 -31.94
N SER A 941 9.41 8.66 -32.76
CA SER A 941 10.78 8.97 -32.32
C SER A 941 10.94 10.40 -31.75
N ASN A 942 9.83 11.00 -31.32
CA ASN A 942 9.74 12.37 -30.83
C ASN A 942 8.57 12.44 -29.85
N ILE A 943 8.84 12.77 -28.58
CA ILE A 943 7.86 12.77 -27.51
C ILE A 943 6.70 13.74 -27.78
N SER A 944 6.98 14.86 -28.45
CA SER A 944 5.98 15.86 -28.86
C SER A 944 5.02 15.39 -29.97
N GLU A 945 5.21 14.19 -30.53
CA GLU A 945 4.28 13.52 -31.44
C GLU A 945 3.38 12.48 -30.74
N ILE A 946 3.76 12.04 -29.53
CA ILE A 946 2.97 11.09 -28.72
C ILE A 946 1.69 11.79 -28.22
N ARG A 947 0.54 11.12 -28.29
CA ARG A 947 -0.75 11.66 -27.82
C ARG A 947 -1.43 10.76 -26.78
N PRO A 948 -2.22 11.33 -25.85
CA PRO A 948 -2.94 10.56 -24.85
C PRO A 948 -3.88 9.54 -25.50
N GLY A 949 -3.84 8.29 -25.03
CA GLY A 949 -4.67 7.21 -25.59
C GLY A 949 -4.39 6.89 -27.07
N GLN A 950 -3.22 7.21 -27.60
CA GLN A 950 -2.90 6.94 -29.01
C GLN A 950 -2.85 5.44 -29.35
N ASP A 951 -3.11 5.12 -30.61
CA ASP A 951 -2.92 3.77 -31.13
C ASP A 951 -1.50 3.58 -31.65
N VAL A 952 -0.87 2.50 -31.19
CA VAL A 952 0.49 2.07 -31.57
C VAL A 952 0.43 0.70 -32.22
N LYS A 953 1.33 0.45 -33.15
CA LYS A 953 1.39 -0.82 -33.88
C LYS A 953 2.39 -1.75 -33.22
N VAL A 954 1.98 -2.99 -32.95
CA VAL A 954 2.89 -4.05 -32.50
C VAL A 954 3.11 -5.01 -33.66
N THR A 955 4.34 -5.49 -33.81
CA THR A 955 4.76 -6.45 -34.82
C THR A 955 5.55 -7.59 -34.17
N THR A 956 5.41 -8.80 -34.68
CA THR A 956 6.20 -9.96 -34.25
C THR A 956 7.19 -10.40 -35.32
N ASP A 957 8.28 -11.05 -34.92
CA ASP A 957 9.21 -11.69 -35.85
C ASP A 957 8.58 -12.86 -36.64
N THR A 958 7.50 -13.44 -36.10
CA THR A 958 6.62 -14.40 -36.81
C THR A 958 5.71 -13.74 -37.88
N GLY A 959 5.82 -12.43 -38.10
CA GLY A 959 5.10 -11.69 -39.13
C GLY A 959 3.65 -11.31 -38.79
N LYS A 960 3.22 -11.52 -37.54
CA LYS A 960 1.94 -11.00 -37.06
C LYS A 960 2.06 -9.50 -36.79
N SER A 961 0.95 -8.79 -36.91
CA SER A 961 0.84 -7.41 -36.44
C SER A 961 -0.57 -7.13 -35.96
N PHE A 962 -0.66 -6.32 -34.91
CA PHE A 962 -1.89 -5.91 -34.24
C PHE A 962 -1.74 -4.49 -33.70
N THR A 963 -2.84 -3.88 -33.29
CA THR A 963 -2.84 -2.52 -32.74
C THR A 963 -3.08 -2.58 -31.23
N CYS A 964 -2.31 -1.82 -30.48
CA CYS A 964 -2.57 -1.55 -29.08
C CYS A 964 -2.89 -0.08 -28.87
N THR A 965 -3.69 0.24 -27.85
CA THR A 965 -3.84 1.61 -27.37
C THR A 965 -2.84 1.86 -26.24
N ALA A 966 -1.95 2.83 -26.42
CA ALA A 966 -0.97 3.24 -25.41
C ALA A 966 -1.65 4.04 -24.30
N ARG A 967 -1.46 3.61 -23.05
CA ARG A 967 -2.18 4.09 -21.87
C ARG A 967 -1.42 5.16 -21.08
N PHE A 968 -0.84 6.09 -21.84
CA PHE A 968 -0.57 7.45 -21.35
C PHE A 968 -1.90 8.20 -21.44
N ASP A 969 -2.52 8.54 -20.30
CA ASP A 969 -3.89 9.09 -20.29
C ASP A 969 -3.95 10.64 -20.30
N THR A 970 -2.80 11.33 -20.18
CA THR A 970 -2.68 12.80 -20.32
C THR A 970 -1.36 13.23 -20.97
N GLU A 971 -1.30 14.50 -21.38
CA GLU A 971 -0.08 15.14 -21.88
C GLU A 971 1.00 15.21 -20.78
N SER A 972 0.63 15.47 -19.52
CA SER A 972 1.55 15.35 -18.37
C SER A 972 2.12 13.93 -18.20
N PHE A 973 1.35 12.86 -18.47
CA PHE A 973 1.92 11.50 -18.46
C PHE A 973 2.91 11.24 -19.61
N ILE A 974 2.97 12.10 -20.63
CA ILE A 974 3.90 12.02 -21.76
C ILE A 974 5.11 12.90 -21.45
N ASP A 975 4.88 14.16 -21.04
CA ASP A 975 5.91 15.10 -20.61
C ASP A 975 6.68 14.64 -19.33
N HIS A 976 6.16 13.63 -18.61
CA HIS A 976 6.71 13.07 -17.36
C HIS A 976 6.87 11.53 -17.36
N CYS A 977 7.07 10.89 -18.52
CA CYS A 977 7.50 9.47 -18.62
C CYS A 977 8.78 9.19 -17.81
N GLY A 978 8.70 8.42 -16.72
CA GLY A 978 9.84 8.29 -15.80
C GLY A 978 9.99 9.52 -14.89
N VAL A 979 9.20 9.58 -13.83
CA VAL A 979 9.32 10.58 -12.73
C VAL A 979 10.69 10.46 -12.03
N ILE A 980 11.32 9.30 -12.20
CA ILE A 980 12.63 8.85 -11.76
C ILE A 980 13.21 8.07 -12.96
N GLU A 981 14.30 8.51 -13.59
CA GLU A 981 14.79 7.78 -14.77
C GLU A 981 16.30 7.81 -15.13
N GLU A 982 16.76 6.63 -15.55
CA GLU A 982 17.94 6.31 -16.37
C GLU A 982 17.47 5.33 -17.47
N ASP A 983 17.93 5.53 -18.71
CA ASP A 983 17.92 4.57 -19.84
C ASP A 983 16.63 3.77 -20.10
N SER A 984 15.43 4.35 -19.97
CA SER A 984 14.19 3.66 -20.37
C SER A 984 13.21 4.42 -21.26
N PHE A 985 12.73 5.61 -20.90
CA PHE A 985 11.53 6.18 -21.50
C PHE A 985 11.38 7.71 -21.57
N ASP A 986 12.44 8.49 -21.33
CA ASP A 986 12.60 9.91 -21.68
C ASP A 986 11.47 10.87 -21.25
N CYS A 987 11.78 11.83 -20.36
CA CYS A 987 10.86 12.94 -20.14
C CYS A 987 11.49 14.29 -19.80
N ASP A 988 10.74 15.33 -20.15
CA ASP A 988 11.25 16.68 -20.44
C ASP A 988 10.76 17.71 -19.41
N SER A 989 10.52 17.27 -18.17
CA SER A 989 9.79 18.05 -17.14
C SER A 989 10.49 18.12 -15.79
N GLN A 990 10.88 16.98 -15.20
CA GLN A 990 11.58 16.96 -13.91
C GLN A 990 13.07 17.31 -14.09
N ALA A 991 13.70 16.72 -15.12
CA ALA A 991 14.99 17.17 -15.64
C ALA A 991 14.90 18.65 -16.04
N ALA A 992 13.94 19.06 -16.88
CA ALA A 992 13.80 20.45 -17.31
C ALA A 992 13.55 21.47 -16.18
N LYS A 993 13.03 21.05 -15.02
CA LYS A 993 12.92 21.90 -13.82
C LYS A 993 14.28 22.11 -13.16
N ILE A 994 15.02 21.03 -12.91
CA ILE A 994 16.40 21.05 -12.38
C ILE A 994 17.33 21.84 -13.32
N VAL A 995 17.32 21.46 -14.59
CA VAL A 995 18.11 22.01 -15.69
C VAL A 995 17.69 23.45 -16.00
N GLY A 996 16.39 23.76 -15.93
CA GLY A 996 15.87 25.11 -16.11
C GLY A 996 16.34 26.06 -15.03
N GLU A 997 16.40 25.61 -13.77
CA GLU A 997 16.96 26.41 -12.67
C GLU A 997 18.47 26.56 -12.76
N ILE A 998 19.22 25.51 -13.14
CA ILE A 998 20.68 25.57 -13.36
C ILE A 998 21.01 26.49 -14.56
N ARG A 999 20.26 26.38 -15.67
CA ARG A 999 20.38 27.28 -16.84
C ARG A 999 19.98 28.71 -16.50
N ALA A 1000 18.98 28.93 -15.65
CA ALA A 1000 18.62 30.26 -15.15
C ALA A 1000 19.75 30.87 -14.29
N PHE A 1001 20.44 30.08 -13.47
CA PHE A 1001 21.55 30.55 -12.64
C PHE A 1001 22.81 30.86 -13.47
N ASN A 1002 23.21 29.97 -14.38
CA ASN A 1002 24.33 30.21 -15.29
C ASN A 1002 24.05 31.41 -16.22
N GLY A 1003 22.80 31.56 -16.68
CA GLY A 1003 22.34 32.71 -17.46
C GLY A 1003 22.11 34.01 -16.67
N LEU A 1004 22.32 33.99 -15.34
CA LEU A 1004 22.36 35.16 -14.46
C LEU A 1004 23.80 35.63 -14.21
N GLU A 1005 24.78 34.74 -14.06
CA GLU A 1005 26.19 35.15 -13.93
C GLU A 1005 26.69 35.93 -15.15
N GLU A 1006 26.34 35.50 -16.38
CA GLU A 1006 26.67 36.24 -17.61
C GLU A 1006 26.00 37.64 -17.72
N LYS A 1007 25.11 38.02 -16.79
CA LYS A 1007 24.40 39.32 -16.80
C LYS A 1007 24.82 40.28 -15.68
N ILE A 1008 25.82 39.93 -14.88
CA ILE A 1008 26.43 40.85 -13.90
C ILE A 1008 27.70 41.53 -14.45
N PRO A 1009 27.60 42.27 -15.58
CA PRO A 1009 28.38 43.51 -15.72
C PRO A 1009 27.55 44.81 -15.76
N ASP A 1010 26.34 44.80 -16.32
CA ASP A 1010 25.69 46.05 -16.78
C ASP A 1010 24.77 46.73 -15.75
N ILE A 1011 24.18 46.00 -14.79
CA ILE A 1011 23.21 46.56 -13.84
C ILE A 1011 23.87 47.48 -12.79
N LEU A 1012 25.17 47.30 -12.52
CA LEU A 1012 25.90 48.07 -11.49
C LEU A 1012 26.37 49.47 -11.93
N ARG A 1013 25.99 49.96 -13.12
CA ARG A 1013 26.53 51.22 -13.67
C ARG A 1013 25.59 52.44 -13.61
N THR A 1014 24.32 52.29 -13.23
CA THR A 1014 23.32 53.38 -13.27
C THR A 1014 22.45 53.51 -12.01
N SER A 1015 23.05 53.73 -10.83
CA SER A 1015 22.37 54.44 -9.74
C SER A 1015 23.32 55.12 -8.76
N ARG A 1016 23.46 56.45 -8.88
CA ARG A 1016 24.05 57.34 -7.86
C ARG A 1016 23.45 58.75 -7.97
N LYS A 1017 22.45 59.09 -7.13
CA LYS A 1017 22.14 60.49 -6.72
C LYS A 1017 21.09 60.60 -5.58
N GLN A 1018 21.57 61.03 -4.41
CA GLN A 1018 21.00 62.06 -3.51
C GLN A 1018 19.57 61.91 -2.89
N HIS A 1019 19.53 61.70 -1.55
CA HIS A 1019 18.87 62.55 -0.51
C HIS A 1019 17.33 62.79 -0.51
N ARG A 1020 16.61 63.11 0.60
CA ARG A 1020 16.95 63.46 2.02
C ARG A 1020 15.70 63.39 2.97
N ILE A 1021 15.92 63.37 4.30
CA ILE A 1021 15.01 63.79 5.42
C ILE A 1021 13.75 62.89 5.65
N ALA A 1022 13.33 62.42 6.85
CA ALA A 1022 13.74 62.50 8.27
C ALA A 1022 13.01 63.47 9.26
N SER A 1023 11.81 63.07 9.72
CA SER A 1023 11.20 63.36 11.05
C SER A 1023 9.99 62.40 11.26
N THR A 1024 9.49 62.03 12.44
CA THR A 1024 9.66 62.53 13.83
C THR A 1024 9.80 61.35 14.82
N TYR A 1025 10.46 61.55 15.97
CA TYR A 1025 10.69 60.53 17.02
C TYR A 1025 9.99 60.94 18.34
N LYS A 1026 9.87 59.97 19.29
CA LYS A 1026 9.40 60.11 20.70
C LYS A 1026 7.89 60.35 20.94
N SER A 1027 7.18 59.26 21.21
CA SER A 1027 6.96 58.82 22.61
C SER A 1027 7.61 57.43 22.77
N ILE A 1028 8.70 57.23 23.53
CA ILE A 1028 8.87 57.30 24.99
C ILE A 1028 8.20 56.11 25.70
N THR A 1029 9.02 55.08 25.93
CA THR A 1029 9.16 54.22 27.14
C THR A 1029 7.97 53.40 27.65
N GLU A 1030 8.11 52.17 28.16
CA GLU A 1030 9.28 51.29 28.36
C GLU A 1030 8.78 49.84 28.58
N GLY A 1031 9.59 48.80 28.34
CA GLY A 1031 9.10 47.41 28.49
C GLY A 1031 9.98 46.26 27.99
N ASN A 1032 11.31 46.36 28.08
CA ASN A 1032 12.27 45.27 27.84
C ASN A 1032 13.20 45.21 29.07
N PRO A 1033 13.65 44.03 29.55
CA PRO A 1033 14.91 43.49 29.02
C PRO A 1033 15.04 41.95 29.02
N MET A 1034 15.71 41.37 28.01
CA MET A 1034 17.09 40.87 28.13
C MET A 1034 17.55 40.09 26.89
N TRP A 1035 18.35 40.74 26.04
CA TRP A 1035 19.36 40.08 25.19
C TRP A 1035 20.58 41.02 25.11
N ASN A 1036 21.61 40.66 25.87
CA ASN A 1036 22.92 41.30 26.02
C ASN A 1036 23.91 40.15 26.26
N ASP A 1037 25.12 40.09 25.70
CA ASP A 1037 25.85 41.04 24.85
C ASP A 1037 26.59 40.31 23.71
N LEU A 1038 27.02 41.05 22.69
CA LEU A 1038 27.85 40.53 21.60
C LEU A 1038 29.08 41.41 21.36
N SER A 1039 30.25 40.78 21.33
CA SER A 1039 31.56 41.31 20.90
C SER A 1039 32.24 42.38 21.77
N VAL A 1040 33.57 42.28 21.89
CA VAL A 1040 34.56 43.29 21.45
C VAL A 1040 35.99 42.81 21.77
N LEU A 1041 36.83 42.65 20.73
CA LEU A 1041 38.32 42.68 20.74
C LEU A 1041 39.10 41.65 21.61
N GLU A 1042 40.31 41.16 21.26
CA GLU A 1042 41.10 41.13 20.00
C GLU A 1042 42.25 40.09 20.17
N SER A 1043 43.14 40.01 19.17
CA SER A 1043 44.49 39.41 19.17
C SER A 1043 44.62 37.96 18.69
N LYS A 1044 45.87 37.50 18.57
CA LYS A 1044 46.34 36.65 17.46
C LYS A 1044 47.51 35.73 17.86
N LEU A 1045 47.55 34.56 17.21
CA LEU A 1045 48.73 33.73 16.85
C LEU A 1045 49.41 32.75 17.86
N TYR A 1046 49.59 31.53 17.33
CA TYR A 1046 50.73 30.58 17.46
C TYR A 1046 50.86 29.51 18.57
N ALA A 1047 51.54 28.42 18.16
CA ALA A 1047 51.87 27.12 18.79
C ALA A 1047 50.70 26.12 18.97
N TRP A 1048 50.73 24.85 18.51
CA TRP A 1048 51.70 23.72 18.60
C TRP A 1048 51.78 23.04 19.99
N ASP A 1049 51.95 21.71 20.14
CA ASP A 1049 51.58 20.51 19.33
C ASP A 1049 51.83 19.22 20.16
N GLN A 1050 51.20 18.08 19.78
CA GLN A 1050 51.54 16.67 20.10
C GLN A 1050 51.52 16.10 21.55
N ASN A 1051 51.47 14.74 21.57
CA ASN A 1051 51.94 13.78 22.59
C ASN A 1051 51.11 13.52 23.88
N SER A 1052 50.93 12.28 24.37
CA SER A 1052 51.46 10.94 23.95
C SER A 1052 50.48 9.77 24.23
N THR A 1053 50.74 8.61 23.62
CA THR A 1053 50.09 7.31 23.85
C THR A 1053 50.87 6.35 24.80
N TYR A 1054 50.20 5.25 25.21
CA TYR A 1054 50.72 3.89 25.51
C TYR A 1054 51.11 3.38 26.94
N ILE A 1055 50.66 2.13 27.21
CA ILE A 1055 51.38 0.94 27.80
C ILE A 1055 51.12 0.40 29.26
N HIS A 1056 50.67 -0.89 29.31
CA HIS A 1056 50.72 -2.04 30.29
C HIS A 1056 50.53 -1.98 31.84
N GLU A 1057 49.62 -2.87 32.33
CA GLU A 1057 49.70 -4.01 33.33
C GLU A 1057 50.66 -4.05 34.57
N PRO A 1058 50.48 -4.96 35.59
CA PRO A 1058 49.38 -5.90 35.96
C PRO A 1058 48.76 -5.57 37.37
N PRO A 1059 48.84 -6.29 38.55
CA PRO A 1059 49.44 -7.57 39.03
C PRO A 1059 48.43 -8.60 39.66
N TYR A 1060 48.68 -9.17 40.87
CA TYR A 1060 47.99 -10.34 41.53
C TYR A 1060 47.87 -10.22 43.08
N PHE A 1061 46.89 -10.89 43.75
CA PHE A 1061 47.07 -12.12 44.62
C PHE A 1061 45.98 -12.46 45.70
N ASN A 1062 45.69 -13.79 45.86
CA ASN A 1062 45.30 -14.57 47.09
C ASN A 1062 43.98 -14.28 47.87
N ASN A 1063 43.35 -15.20 48.65
CA ASN A 1063 43.23 -16.69 48.71
C ASN A 1063 42.12 -17.03 49.76
N MET A 1064 41.22 -18.05 49.66
CA MET A 1064 41.31 -19.48 50.08
C MET A 1064 39.91 -20.12 49.83
N THR A 1065 39.65 -21.23 49.09
CA THR A 1065 40.00 -22.69 49.20
C THR A 1065 39.14 -23.57 50.15
N MET A 1066 38.29 -24.45 49.58
CA MET A 1066 38.22 -25.90 49.88
C MET A 1066 37.47 -26.67 48.76
N ASP A 1067 37.62 -28.01 48.68
CA ASP A 1067 37.57 -28.79 47.41
C ASP A 1067 36.90 -30.22 47.59
N PRO A 1068 37.00 -31.27 46.71
CA PRO A 1068 35.82 -32.01 46.22
C PRO A 1068 35.84 -33.54 46.54
N PRO A 1069 34.89 -34.38 46.02
CA PRO A 1069 35.04 -35.06 44.70
C PRO A 1069 33.69 -35.16 43.91
N GLY A 1070 33.54 -35.73 42.71
CA GLY A 1070 34.39 -36.56 41.83
C GLY A 1070 33.72 -36.81 40.45
N PRO A 1071 34.32 -37.58 39.51
CA PRO A 1071 34.31 -37.20 38.07
C PRO A 1071 33.86 -38.27 37.04
N TYR A 1072 33.70 -37.84 35.77
CA TYR A 1072 34.06 -38.48 34.45
C TYR A 1072 33.52 -37.55 33.33
N GLY A 1073 34.11 -37.31 32.13
CA GLY A 1073 35.32 -37.80 31.44
C GLY A 1073 34.96 -38.62 30.16
N VAL A 1074 35.53 -38.45 28.95
CA VAL A 1074 36.60 -37.59 28.37
C VAL A 1074 36.35 -37.39 26.83
N LYS A 1075 36.99 -36.37 26.25
CA LYS A 1075 37.20 -35.94 24.82
C LYS A 1075 37.22 -37.02 23.70
N ASP A 1076 37.02 -36.58 22.43
CA ASP A 1076 38.13 -36.42 21.43
C ASP A 1076 37.69 -35.67 20.13
N ALA A 1077 38.62 -35.41 19.20
CA ALA A 1077 38.45 -34.45 18.08
C ALA A 1077 39.34 -34.71 16.83
N TYR A 1078 39.10 -33.90 15.77
CA TYR A 1078 39.90 -33.63 14.54
C TYR A 1078 39.69 -34.41 13.21
N CYS A 1079 39.27 -33.61 12.21
CA CYS A 1079 39.77 -33.51 10.81
C CYS A 1079 39.46 -34.51 9.67
N LEU A 1080 39.08 -33.89 8.54
CA LEU A 1080 39.50 -34.13 7.14
C LEU A 1080 39.27 -35.51 6.47
N LEU A 1081 38.36 -35.56 5.49
CA LEU A 1081 38.73 -35.41 4.08
C LEU A 1081 37.51 -35.32 3.13
N SER A 1082 37.74 -34.76 1.94
CA SER A 1082 36.83 -34.78 0.79
C SER A 1082 37.08 -35.99 -0.11
N PHE A 1083 36.04 -36.53 -0.75
CA PHE A 1083 36.20 -37.17 -2.06
C PHE A 1083 34.95 -36.95 -2.94
N SER A 1084 35.21 -36.68 -4.21
CA SER A 1084 34.25 -36.77 -5.32
C SER A 1084 34.13 -38.20 -5.81
N ASP A 1085 32.99 -38.57 -6.39
CA ASP A 1085 32.97 -39.65 -7.37
C ASP A 1085 31.91 -39.43 -8.46
N SER A 1086 32.26 -39.83 -9.68
CA SER A 1086 31.40 -39.71 -10.87
C SER A 1086 31.86 -40.70 -11.93
N ILE A 1087 31.05 -41.73 -12.25
CA ILE A 1087 31.44 -42.71 -13.27
C ILE A 1087 30.23 -43.32 -14.02
N THR A 1088 30.16 -42.96 -15.31
CA THR A 1088 29.71 -43.71 -16.52
C THR A 1088 28.35 -44.42 -16.61
N THR A 1089 27.86 -44.47 -17.85
CA THR A 1089 26.68 -45.21 -18.36
C THR A 1089 27.02 -46.65 -18.77
N ASP A 1090 26.03 -47.55 -18.85
CA ASP A 1090 25.58 -48.16 -20.13
C ASP A 1090 24.49 -49.27 -20.01
N HIS A 1091 23.55 -49.25 -20.98
CA HIS A 1091 22.66 -50.29 -21.55
C HIS A 1091 22.20 -51.57 -20.78
N ILE A 1092 20.87 -51.80 -20.72
CA ILE A 1092 20.08 -52.78 -21.54
C ILE A 1092 18.56 -52.80 -21.14
N SER A 1093 17.68 -53.25 -22.06
CA SER A 1093 16.18 -53.29 -22.06
C SER A 1093 15.58 -54.60 -21.46
N PRO A 1094 14.24 -54.90 -21.45
CA PRO A 1094 13.01 -54.11 -21.19
C PRO A 1094 11.93 -54.79 -20.27
N ALA A 1095 10.89 -54.01 -19.89
CA ALA A 1095 9.49 -54.43 -19.60
C ALA A 1095 9.08 -55.20 -18.31
N GLY A 1096 7.87 -54.89 -17.81
CA GLY A 1096 7.17 -55.54 -16.67
C GLY A 1096 7.41 -54.85 -15.30
N SER A 1097 6.47 -54.78 -14.36
CA SER A 1097 5.03 -55.13 -14.35
C SER A 1097 4.28 -54.30 -13.28
N ILE A 1098 2.93 -54.20 -13.34
CA ILE A 1098 2.11 -53.44 -12.38
C ILE A 1098 1.61 -54.35 -11.25
N HIS A 1099 1.77 -53.93 -9.99
CA HIS A 1099 1.22 -54.63 -8.81
C HIS A 1099 -0.32 -54.55 -8.75
N LYS A 1100 -0.96 -55.63 -8.28
CA LYS A 1100 -2.40 -55.87 -8.49
C LYS A 1100 -3.35 -55.29 -7.44
N ASP A 1101 -2.84 -54.79 -6.32
CA ASP A 1101 -3.64 -54.50 -5.13
C ASP A 1101 -4.06 -53.02 -4.97
N SER A 1102 -4.17 -52.28 -6.08
CA SER A 1102 -4.63 -50.88 -6.03
C SER A 1102 -6.17 -50.77 -5.98
N PRO A 1103 -6.75 -49.80 -5.27
CA PRO A 1103 -8.20 -49.60 -5.22
C PRO A 1103 -8.84 -49.39 -6.62
N ALA A 1104 -8.10 -48.79 -7.56
CA ALA A 1104 -8.55 -48.59 -8.93
C ALA A 1104 -8.76 -49.90 -9.71
N ALA A 1105 -7.93 -50.94 -9.47
CA ALA A 1105 -8.11 -52.24 -10.10
C ALA A 1105 -9.39 -52.94 -9.61
N LYS A 1106 -9.73 -52.76 -8.33
CA LYS A 1106 -10.96 -53.30 -7.74
C LYS A 1106 -12.21 -52.62 -8.27
N PHE A 1107 -12.21 -51.28 -8.31
CA PHE A 1107 -13.31 -50.47 -8.86
C PHE A 1107 -13.70 -50.87 -10.30
N LEU A 1108 -12.72 -51.20 -11.15
CA LEU A 1108 -12.96 -51.60 -12.55
C LEU A 1108 -13.56 -53.01 -12.69
N LEU A 1109 -13.22 -53.93 -11.79
CA LEU A 1109 -13.79 -55.29 -11.76
C LEU A 1109 -15.24 -55.26 -11.26
N ASP A 1110 -15.53 -54.50 -10.21
CA ASP A 1110 -16.87 -54.37 -9.62
C ASP A 1110 -17.88 -53.70 -10.59
N HIS A 1111 -17.40 -53.00 -11.62
CA HIS A 1111 -18.20 -52.41 -12.71
C HIS A 1111 -18.15 -53.20 -14.03
N GLY A 1112 -17.68 -54.45 -14.02
CA GLY A 1112 -17.85 -55.39 -15.14
C GLY A 1112 -16.94 -55.19 -16.36
N VAL A 1113 -15.79 -54.51 -16.20
CA VAL A 1113 -14.84 -54.29 -17.31
C VAL A 1113 -13.94 -55.52 -17.51
N ASP A 1114 -14.13 -56.28 -18.61
CA ASP A 1114 -13.31 -57.47 -18.88
C ASP A 1114 -11.83 -57.12 -19.14
N HIS A 1115 -10.96 -57.93 -18.53
CA HIS A 1115 -9.53 -57.71 -18.35
C HIS A 1115 -8.71 -57.78 -19.65
N LYS A 1116 -9.33 -58.19 -20.77
CA LYS A 1116 -8.74 -58.23 -22.13
C LYS A 1116 -8.88 -56.92 -22.92
N SER A 1117 -9.67 -55.97 -22.44
CA SER A 1117 -10.01 -54.74 -23.19
C SER A 1117 -8.85 -53.74 -23.35
N PHE A 1118 -7.81 -53.85 -22.51
CA PHE A 1118 -6.80 -52.79 -22.32
C PHE A 1118 -5.63 -52.76 -23.34
N ASN A 1119 -5.65 -53.58 -24.39
CA ASN A 1119 -4.50 -53.74 -25.29
C ASN A 1119 -4.81 -53.51 -26.78
N SER A 1120 -5.87 -52.75 -27.11
CA SER A 1120 -6.25 -52.44 -28.51
C SER A 1120 -6.80 -51.04 -28.78
N TYR A 1121 -6.51 -50.05 -27.91
CA TYR A 1121 -6.70 -48.62 -28.21
C TYR A 1121 -5.37 -47.85 -28.23
N GLY A 1122 -4.46 -48.28 -29.12
CA GLY A 1122 -3.32 -47.46 -29.51
C GLY A 1122 -3.78 -46.28 -30.36
N ILE A 1123 -3.33 -45.07 -30.01
CA ILE A 1123 -3.67 -43.83 -30.74
C ILE A 1123 -3.14 -43.91 -32.18
N ARG A 1124 -4.03 -44.20 -33.14
CA ARG A 1124 -3.77 -44.00 -34.57
C ARG A 1124 -4.27 -42.62 -34.98
N ARG A 1125 -3.44 -41.89 -35.72
CA ARG A 1125 -3.83 -40.63 -36.38
C ARG A 1125 -5.07 -40.86 -37.27
N GLY A 1126 -6.11 -40.07 -37.04
CA GLY A 1126 -7.34 -40.00 -37.86
C GLY A 1126 -7.99 -38.63 -37.62
N ASN A 1127 -8.58 -38.04 -38.65
CA ASN A 1127 -8.93 -36.61 -38.65
C ASN A 1127 -10.24 -36.30 -37.89
N ASP A 1128 -10.22 -35.24 -37.08
CA ASP A 1128 -11.36 -34.71 -36.30
C ASP A 1128 -12.42 -33.97 -37.14
N GLU A 1129 -12.79 -34.47 -38.32
CA GLU A 1129 -13.75 -33.79 -39.21
C GLU A 1129 -15.11 -33.51 -38.57
N ASN A 1130 -15.56 -34.35 -37.63
CA ASN A 1130 -16.85 -34.16 -36.96
C ASN A 1130 -16.81 -33.07 -35.87
N ILE A 1131 -15.71 -32.93 -35.13
CA ILE A 1131 -15.53 -31.83 -34.17
C ILE A 1131 -15.42 -30.51 -34.94
N VAL A 1132 -14.60 -30.49 -35.99
CA VAL A 1132 -14.45 -29.35 -36.91
C VAL A 1132 -15.80 -28.94 -37.51
N ARG A 1133 -16.63 -29.87 -37.99
CA ARG A 1133 -17.97 -29.56 -38.52
C ARG A 1133 -18.89 -28.92 -37.47
N GLY A 1134 -18.87 -29.39 -36.22
CA GLY A 1134 -19.63 -28.76 -35.12
C GLY A 1134 -19.20 -27.32 -34.85
N THR A 1135 -17.89 -27.08 -34.74
CA THR A 1135 -17.31 -25.75 -34.51
C THR A 1135 -17.59 -24.79 -35.67
N PHE A 1136 -17.38 -25.22 -36.93
CA PHE A 1136 -17.67 -24.39 -38.11
C PHE A 1136 -19.17 -24.13 -38.32
N ALA A 1137 -20.06 -25.04 -37.90
CA ALA A 1137 -21.50 -24.79 -37.91
C ALA A 1137 -21.89 -23.68 -36.91
N ASN A 1138 -21.34 -23.70 -35.69
CA ASN A 1138 -21.57 -22.66 -34.69
C ASN A 1138 -21.00 -21.30 -35.13
N ILE A 1139 -19.76 -21.28 -35.65
CA ILE A 1139 -19.13 -20.04 -36.18
C ILE A 1139 -19.93 -19.48 -37.36
N ARG A 1140 -20.47 -20.32 -38.26
CA ARG A 1140 -21.39 -19.87 -39.31
C ARG A 1140 -22.73 -19.36 -38.80
N LEU A 1141 -23.21 -19.84 -37.65
CA LEU A 1141 -24.41 -19.30 -37.01
C LEU A 1141 -24.13 -17.90 -36.45
N VAL A 1142 -23.07 -17.76 -35.64
CA VAL A 1142 -22.65 -16.48 -35.06
C VAL A 1142 -22.36 -15.45 -36.16
N ASN A 1143 -21.61 -15.82 -37.20
CA ASN A 1143 -21.34 -14.92 -38.33
C ASN A 1143 -22.57 -14.60 -39.19
N LYS A 1144 -23.70 -15.30 -39.05
CA LYS A 1144 -24.97 -14.88 -39.67
C LYS A 1144 -25.76 -13.92 -38.78
N PHE A 1145 -25.83 -14.20 -37.47
CA PHE A 1145 -26.41 -13.28 -36.49
C PHE A 1145 -25.71 -11.92 -36.52
N VAL A 1146 -24.37 -11.88 -36.44
CA VAL A 1146 -23.57 -10.65 -36.41
C VAL A 1146 -23.68 -9.83 -37.71
N ASN A 1147 -23.87 -10.47 -38.87
CA ASN A 1147 -23.98 -9.79 -40.17
C ASN A 1147 -25.43 -9.53 -40.61
N GLY A 1148 -26.43 -9.75 -39.75
CA GLY A 1148 -27.84 -9.39 -40.00
C GLY A 1148 -28.57 -10.22 -41.07
N GLU A 1149 -28.04 -11.39 -41.46
CA GLU A 1149 -28.69 -12.22 -42.49
C GLU A 1149 -29.68 -13.24 -41.91
N VAL A 1150 -30.97 -12.99 -42.18
CA VAL A 1150 -32.14 -13.88 -42.03
C VAL A 1150 -32.73 -13.98 -40.62
N GLY A 1151 -33.98 -13.54 -40.47
CA GLY A 1151 -34.85 -13.95 -39.37
C GLY A 1151 -35.45 -15.35 -39.62
N GLN A 1152 -35.16 -16.30 -38.74
CA GLN A 1152 -35.75 -17.65 -38.74
C GLN A 1152 -35.96 -18.17 -37.32
N ARG A 1153 -37.01 -18.97 -37.11
CA ARG A 1153 -37.23 -19.70 -35.85
C ARG A 1153 -36.19 -20.78 -35.65
N LEU A 1154 -35.57 -20.82 -34.46
CA LEU A 1154 -34.53 -21.77 -34.11
C LEU A 1154 -35.17 -23.07 -33.58
N HIS A 1155 -35.37 -24.05 -34.48
CA HIS A 1155 -36.11 -25.28 -34.18
C HIS A 1155 -35.16 -26.47 -33.98
N ILE A 1156 -35.08 -26.98 -32.75
CA ILE A 1156 -34.06 -27.96 -32.32
C ILE A 1156 -34.57 -29.40 -32.53
N PRO A 1157 -33.86 -30.26 -33.30
CA PRO A 1157 -34.30 -31.63 -33.58
C PRO A 1157 -34.30 -32.57 -32.36
N SER A 1158 -35.13 -33.62 -32.42
CA SER A 1158 -35.43 -34.57 -31.32
C SER A 1158 -34.27 -35.45 -30.81
N ARG A 1159 -33.03 -35.23 -31.24
CA ARG A 1159 -31.83 -35.98 -30.81
C ARG A 1159 -30.75 -35.13 -30.16
N GLU A 1160 -30.87 -33.80 -30.18
CA GLU A 1160 -29.98 -32.93 -29.43
C GLU A 1160 -30.59 -32.66 -28.04
N LYS A 1161 -29.83 -32.95 -26.96
CA LYS A 1161 -30.29 -32.71 -25.60
C LYS A 1161 -30.17 -31.23 -25.26
N LEU A 1162 -31.29 -30.61 -24.92
CA LEU A 1162 -31.35 -29.25 -24.38
C LEU A 1162 -31.18 -29.33 -22.86
N SER A 1163 -29.93 -29.39 -22.41
CA SER A 1163 -29.58 -29.51 -20.99
C SER A 1163 -29.86 -28.21 -20.25
N VAL A 1164 -30.94 -28.17 -19.45
CA VAL A 1164 -31.15 -27.10 -18.47
C VAL A 1164 -30.12 -27.30 -17.34
N PHE A 1165 -29.15 -26.40 -17.26
CA PHE A 1165 -28.14 -26.39 -16.20
C PHE A 1165 -28.50 -25.31 -15.17
N ASP A 1166 -28.75 -25.73 -13.93
CA ASP A 1166 -28.81 -24.78 -12.81
C ASP A 1166 -27.41 -24.21 -12.52
N ALA A 1167 -27.29 -22.89 -12.63
CA ALA A 1167 -26.03 -22.17 -12.64
C ALA A 1167 -25.53 -21.73 -11.25
N ALA A 1168 -26.15 -22.22 -10.17
CA ALA A 1168 -25.89 -21.77 -8.80
C ALA A 1168 -24.49 -22.08 -8.21
N SER A 1169 -23.65 -22.86 -8.89
CA SER A 1169 -22.60 -23.67 -8.23
C SER A 1169 -21.16 -23.57 -8.80
N TYR A 1170 -20.81 -22.54 -9.56
CA TYR A 1170 -19.42 -22.32 -10.04
C TYR A 1170 -18.77 -21.07 -9.44
N GLY A 1171 -17.55 -21.26 -8.92
CA GLY A 1171 -16.89 -20.31 -8.04
C GLY A 1171 -16.19 -19.14 -8.71
N SER A 1172 -15.45 -18.41 -7.88
CA SER A 1172 -14.44 -17.43 -8.31
C SER A 1172 -13.15 -17.63 -7.50
N GLY A 1173 -12.03 -17.22 -8.08
CA GLY A 1173 -10.76 -17.95 -7.93
C GLY A 1173 -10.75 -19.11 -8.92
N SER A 1174 -9.98 -18.95 -10.03
CA SER A 1174 -9.76 -19.87 -11.18
C SER A 1174 -10.95 -20.52 -11.90
N SER A 1175 -12.15 -20.56 -11.34
CA SER A 1175 -13.25 -21.45 -11.73
C SER A 1175 -14.33 -20.83 -12.66
N ARG A 1176 -14.31 -19.51 -12.86
CA ARG A 1176 -15.24 -18.80 -13.77
C ARG A 1176 -15.12 -19.22 -15.24
N ASP A 1177 -13.94 -19.69 -15.63
CA ASP A 1177 -13.67 -20.20 -16.98
C ASP A 1177 -14.43 -21.48 -17.30
N TRP A 1178 -14.40 -22.44 -16.38
CA TRP A 1178 -15.05 -23.74 -16.55
C TRP A 1178 -16.57 -23.63 -16.60
N ALA A 1179 -17.16 -22.64 -15.92
CA ALA A 1179 -18.60 -22.38 -15.95
C ALA A 1179 -19.15 -22.10 -17.35
N ALA A 1180 -18.38 -21.44 -18.23
CA ALA A 1180 -18.77 -21.17 -19.62
C ALA A 1180 -18.20 -22.20 -20.62
N LYS A 1181 -16.95 -22.65 -20.40
CA LYS A 1181 -16.30 -23.65 -21.27
C LYS A 1181 -16.98 -25.03 -21.19
N GLY A 1182 -17.48 -25.42 -20.01
CA GLY A 1182 -18.21 -26.68 -19.80
C GLY A 1182 -19.45 -26.81 -20.72
N PRO A 1183 -20.43 -25.90 -20.64
CA PRO A 1183 -21.58 -25.87 -21.55
C PRO A 1183 -21.18 -25.86 -23.04
N MET A 1184 -20.12 -25.13 -23.43
CA MET A 1184 -19.64 -25.10 -24.82
C MET A 1184 -19.14 -26.48 -25.28
N LEU A 1185 -18.32 -27.14 -24.46
CA LEU A 1185 -17.80 -28.49 -24.71
C LEU A 1185 -18.90 -29.56 -24.73
N LEU A 1186 -20.02 -29.30 -24.04
CA LEU A 1186 -21.23 -30.14 -24.05
C LEU A 1186 -22.22 -29.76 -25.18
N GLY A 1187 -21.88 -28.80 -26.04
CA GLY A 1187 -22.66 -28.42 -27.21
C GLY A 1187 -23.88 -27.52 -26.95
N VAL A 1188 -24.04 -27.01 -25.71
CA VAL A 1188 -25.17 -26.18 -25.27
C VAL A 1188 -25.26 -24.89 -26.10
N LYS A 1189 -26.48 -24.54 -26.54
CA LYS A 1189 -26.74 -23.33 -27.37
C LYS A 1189 -27.26 -22.14 -26.58
N ALA A 1190 -27.97 -22.40 -25.49
CA ALA A 1190 -28.50 -21.37 -24.59
C ALA A 1190 -28.48 -21.89 -23.15
N VAL A 1191 -28.30 -20.98 -22.20
CA VAL A 1191 -28.46 -21.22 -20.76
C VAL A 1191 -29.59 -20.31 -20.28
N ILE A 1192 -30.51 -20.84 -19.48
CA ILE A 1192 -31.64 -20.08 -18.92
C ILE A 1192 -31.51 -20.04 -17.40
N ALA A 1193 -31.50 -18.85 -16.81
CA ALA A 1193 -31.24 -18.65 -15.38
C ALA A 1193 -32.05 -17.48 -14.79
N LYS A 1194 -32.15 -17.37 -13.46
CA LYS A 1194 -32.78 -16.22 -12.79
C LYS A 1194 -32.03 -14.91 -13.08
N SER A 1195 -30.71 -14.98 -13.16
CA SER A 1195 -29.82 -13.88 -13.53
C SER A 1195 -28.45 -14.43 -13.90
N PHE A 1196 -27.59 -13.60 -14.49
CA PHE A 1196 -26.19 -13.92 -14.75
C PHE A 1196 -25.29 -12.87 -14.10
N GLU A 1197 -24.20 -13.31 -13.47
CA GLU A 1197 -23.09 -12.43 -13.11
C GLU A 1197 -22.42 -11.90 -14.40
N ARG A 1198 -21.95 -10.64 -14.40
CA ARG A 1198 -21.57 -9.95 -15.65
C ARG A 1198 -20.48 -10.68 -16.44
N ILE A 1199 -19.45 -11.19 -15.76
CA ILE A 1199 -18.34 -11.90 -16.38
C ILE A 1199 -18.81 -13.27 -16.86
N HIS A 1200 -19.66 -13.98 -16.10
CA HIS A 1200 -20.24 -15.23 -16.60
C HIS A 1200 -21.16 -15.02 -17.82
N ARG A 1201 -22.00 -13.95 -17.85
CA ARG A 1201 -22.79 -13.57 -19.03
C ARG A 1201 -21.90 -13.32 -20.24
N SER A 1202 -20.87 -12.49 -20.08
CA SER A 1202 -19.91 -12.18 -21.15
C SER A 1202 -19.15 -13.41 -21.62
N ASN A 1203 -18.77 -14.32 -20.72
CA ASN A 1203 -18.08 -15.57 -21.07
C ASN A 1203 -18.99 -16.54 -21.83
N LEU A 1204 -20.28 -16.64 -21.49
CA LEU A 1204 -21.25 -17.44 -22.28
C LEU A 1204 -21.41 -16.87 -23.69
N VAL A 1205 -21.62 -15.56 -23.82
CA VAL A 1205 -21.74 -14.86 -25.12
C VAL A 1205 -20.47 -15.03 -25.94
N GLY A 1206 -19.29 -14.86 -25.34
CA GLY A 1206 -17.99 -15.04 -25.99
C GLY A 1206 -17.70 -16.49 -26.44
N MET A 1207 -18.37 -17.47 -25.84
CA MET A 1207 -18.33 -18.89 -26.26
C MET A 1207 -19.47 -19.25 -27.25
N GLY A 1208 -20.25 -18.26 -27.72
CA GLY A 1208 -21.35 -18.46 -28.66
C GLY A 1208 -22.62 -19.08 -28.05
N ILE A 1209 -22.80 -18.95 -26.73
CA ILE A 1209 -23.94 -19.49 -25.97
C ILE A 1209 -24.85 -18.34 -25.54
N ILE A 1210 -26.15 -18.45 -25.78
CA ILE A 1210 -27.13 -17.39 -25.48
C ILE A 1210 -27.55 -17.43 -24.00
N PRO A 1211 -27.26 -16.41 -23.17
CA PRO A 1211 -27.77 -16.32 -21.81
C PRO A 1211 -29.17 -15.68 -21.80
N LEU A 1212 -30.16 -16.41 -21.29
CA LEU A 1212 -31.55 -15.96 -21.18
C LEU A 1212 -31.97 -15.84 -19.71
N CYS A 1213 -32.46 -14.67 -19.31
CA CYS A 1213 -33.03 -14.47 -17.98
C CYS A 1213 -34.52 -14.85 -17.97
N PHE A 1214 -34.99 -15.48 -16.90
CA PHE A 1214 -36.43 -15.46 -16.56
C PHE A 1214 -36.88 -14.02 -16.25
N LYS A 1215 -38.19 -13.72 -16.38
CA LYS A 1215 -38.71 -12.41 -15.96
C LYS A 1215 -38.81 -12.34 -14.43
N ALA A 1216 -38.96 -11.12 -13.90
CA ALA A 1216 -39.11 -10.91 -12.47
C ALA A 1216 -40.39 -11.63 -11.95
N GLY A 1217 -40.19 -12.66 -11.13
CA GLY A 1217 -41.27 -13.52 -10.60
C GLY A 1217 -41.41 -14.88 -11.29
N GLU A 1218 -40.64 -15.17 -12.34
CA GLU A 1218 -40.59 -16.46 -13.04
C GLU A 1218 -39.28 -17.22 -12.74
N ASP A 1219 -39.36 -18.56 -12.69
CA ASP A 1219 -38.22 -19.48 -12.58
C ASP A 1219 -38.63 -20.93 -12.94
N PRO A 1220 -37.73 -21.94 -12.94
CA PRO A 1220 -38.09 -23.32 -13.29
C PRO A 1220 -39.17 -23.93 -12.38
N ASP A 1221 -39.17 -23.62 -11.09
CA ASP A 1221 -40.10 -24.20 -10.11
C ASP A 1221 -41.51 -23.63 -10.26
N THR A 1222 -41.62 -22.31 -10.38
CA THR A 1222 -42.89 -21.58 -10.62
C THR A 1222 -43.49 -21.88 -12.00
N LEU A 1223 -42.65 -22.14 -13.00
CA LEU A 1223 -43.07 -22.56 -14.34
C LEU A 1223 -43.19 -24.09 -14.51
N GLN A 1224 -42.93 -24.88 -13.45
CA GLN A 1224 -43.00 -26.34 -13.40
C GLN A 1224 -42.17 -27.06 -14.50
N LEU A 1225 -40.99 -26.53 -14.81
CA LEU A 1225 -40.10 -27.05 -15.85
C LEU A 1225 -39.26 -28.21 -15.30
N THR A 1226 -39.48 -29.43 -15.82
CA THR A 1226 -38.79 -30.64 -15.36
C THR A 1226 -37.41 -30.87 -15.99
N GLY A 1227 -37.06 -30.10 -17.03
CA GLY A 1227 -35.82 -30.29 -17.79
C GLY A 1227 -35.91 -31.48 -18.78
N HIS A 1228 -37.12 -31.94 -19.10
CA HIS A 1228 -37.40 -33.00 -20.08
C HIS A 1228 -38.23 -32.50 -21.27
N GLU A 1229 -38.67 -31.25 -21.22
CA GLU A 1229 -39.43 -30.56 -22.26
C GLU A 1229 -38.55 -30.19 -23.46
N ARG A 1230 -39.19 -29.84 -24.60
CA ARG A 1230 -38.49 -29.18 -25.72
C ARG A 1230 -38.77 -27.70 -25.72
N TYR A 1231 -37.74 -26.91 -25.49
CA TYR A 1231 -37.79 -25.46 -25.55
C TYR A 1231 -37.58 -24.97 -26.98
N THR A 1232 -38.33 -23.95 -27.39
CA THR A 1232 -38.09 -23.18 -28.62
C THR A 1232 -37.90 -21.73 -28.21
N ILE A 1233 -36.84 -21.10 -28.73
CA ILE A 1233 -36.45 -19.73 -28.37
C ILE A 1233 -36.71 -18.86 -29.61
N ASP A 1234 -37.75 -18.03 -29.55
CA ASP A 1234 -37.97 -16.96 -30.53
C ASP A 1234 -37.10 -15.75 -30.11
N LEU A 1235 -36.25 -15.27 -31.03
CA LEU A 1235 -35.33 -14.14 -30.80
C LEU A 1235 -35.75 -12.91 -31.64
N PRO A 1236 -35.52 -11.67 -31.16
CA PRO A 1236 -35.66 -10.46 -31.97
C PRO A 1236 -34.81 -10.50 -33.24
N SER A 1237 -35.29 -9.84 -34.31
CA SER A 1237 -34.57 -9.71 -35.58
C SER A 1237 -33.51 -8.62 -35.61
N ASN A 1238 -33.32 -7.88 -34.50
CA ASN A 1238 -32.38 -6.77 -34.36
C ASN A 1238 -31.46 -7.02 -33.16
N ILE A 1239 -30.14 -6.92 -33.37
CA ILE A 1239 -29.14 -7.10 -32.31
C ILE A 1239 -29.21 -6.01 -31.23
N SER A 1240 -29.70 -4.80 -31.54
CA SER A 1240 -29.84 -3.74 -30.54
C SER A 1240 -31.09 -3.88 -29.64
N GLU A 1241 -31.83 -4.99 -29.77
CA GLU A 1241 -33.04 -5.30 -28.99
C GLU A 1241 -32.83 -6.53 -28.06
N ILE A 1242 -31.57 -6.97 -27.88
CA ILE A 1242 -31.15 -8.20 -27.13
C ILE A 1242 -30.11 -7.85 -26.04
#